data_AF-A0AA44IBT8-F1
#
_entry.id   AF-A0AA44IBT8-F1
#
_cell.length_a   1.000
_cell.length_b   1.000
_cell.length_c   1.000
_cell.angle_alpha   90.00
_cell.angle_beta   90.00
_cell.angle_gamma   90.00
#
_symmetry.space_group_name_H-M   'P 1'
#
loop_
_entity.id
_entity.type
_entity.pdbx_description
1 polymer ?
#
loop_
_entity_poly.entity_id
_entity_poly.type
_entity_poly.pdbx_seq_one_letter_code
_entity_poly.pdbx_strand_id
1 'polypeptide(L)'
;MTESRAEGPSAVEFRRAREEWIEGRIQDLAEVLETTGPDLYELLPADLGERRLAAAVTVARVAAGEARAESVAETARLLERLVPGGHRHDLTGTARALRARLATRGEPAVWSWNAAAWEEMTLWWWGRHQPRTGDPARDSAEWRSRWSAEVPRNGDVDRPELAPRRHGRALVTPAEFFASEPEPLRLLAHAVLGSPRTVAAVEDAVLLREEHLQGAGHLRWLAEQQACADQLEAWRRAQQETGSEATRDFLAELSEVVKRYATLVLRPVVDALSACERALLDGSRPGAHRNAADYLGVFLDWQVQSDEDAWRDEAPSADVARQAREHRERGETTWQGMRGSVPVWYHIVTSPQEKAAALAYSGRPSASVVRVRTGDDDVTVPGSSLFEGLFDEADESADWYPDPGIDVPYEPHSAFDLCALLALTRLGHARLEFLTVHADGTVRTLRSVRALVREDDATAYRRWALAALTEMAADPEDLADLIARDEEDTDEPHETTGADRTRDTGSGTGPGTAPSPEQGGSPSGRRTTNGSLPPELLGKVRALLRKAEDRAATEEEARAFLAKATELMAKYGIEQAMLEDPDRPAGPLDKVVEVHPPYAKEMRRLLSWIAGAMRCRSVYPGGKANRHRVHLFGFEGDIQASEVLFASLRLQMLDGADRADRLHRPAGEDVRAYKRSWMLGFVREVTDRVKAAQEAARTAAEHEQEGTEGTRRSVALVLADRSTVVDAHLNVRYPKLGKARPTKFKGTGYWQGRADGRRADIGGPTVVPDPHAEQLVR
;
A
#
# COMPACT_ATOMS: atom_id res chain seq x y z
N MET A 1 41.17 3.27 27.05
CA MET A 1 41.74 4.02 25.92
C MET A 1 40.96 3.64 24.69
N THR A 2 40.12 4.57 24.26
CA THR A 2 39.13 4.47 23.19
C THR A 2 39.82 4.71 21.85
N GLU A 3 40.23 3.65 21.16
CA GLU A 3 40.42 3.77 19.72
C GLU A 3 39.04 4.03 19.10
N SER A 4 38.86 5.27 18.65
CA SER A 4 37.82 5.64 17.71
C SER A 4 38.02 4.81 16.44
N ARG A 5 37.44 3.60 16.42
CA ARG A 5 37.24 2.88 15.16
C ARG A 5 36.31 3.75 14.33
N ALA A 6 36.87 4.34 13.26
CA ALA A 6 36.13 5.09 12.26
C ALA A 6 34.84 4.32 11.91
N GLU A 7 33.73 5.05 11.82
CA GLU A 7 32.46 4.47 11.37
C GLU A 7 32.65 3.87 9.98
N GLY A 8 32.30 2.60 9.80
CA GLY A 8 32.39 1.93 8.50
C GLY A 8 31.40 2.55 7.50
N PRO A 9 31.64 2.42 6.19
CA PRO A 9 30.83 3.06 5.15
C PRO A 9 29.33 2.70 5.26
N SER A 10 29.00 1.43 5.55
CA SER A 10 27.61 1.00 5.72
C SER A 10 26.89 1.70 6.88
N ALA A 11 27.59 2.00 7.97
CA ALA A 11 26.99 2.72 9.10
C ALA A 11 26.68 4.18 8.74
N VAL A 12 27.56 4.83 7.96
CA VAL A 12 27.36 6.20 7.49
C VAL A 12 26.19 6.28 6.51
N GLU A 13 26.14 5.37 5.53
CA GLU A 13 25.05 5.30 4.55
C GLU A 13 23.71 4.97 5.22
N PHE A 14 23.70 4.03 6.16
CA PHE A 14 22.51 3.69 6.94
C PHE A 14 21.97 4.91 7.69
N ARG A 15 22.83 5.62 8.42
CA ARG A 15 22.44 6.82 9.18
C ARG A 15 21.85 7.88 8.26
N ARG A 16 22.54 8.17 7.16
CA ARG A 16 22.09 9.17 6.18
C ARG A 16 20.73 8.81 5.59
N ALA A 17 20.56 7.56 5.12
CA ALA A 17 19.30 7.10 4.55
C ALA A 17 18.15 7.05 5.58
N ARG A 18 18.47 6.93 6.87
CA ARG A 18 17.50 7.03 7.96
C ARG A 18 17.09 8.48 8.21
N GLU A 19 18.04 9.40 8.31
CA GLU A 19 17.78 10.83 8.49
C GLU A 19 16.94 11.39 7.34
N GLU A 20 17.32 11.12 6.09
CA GLU A 20 16.58 11.54 4.88
C GLU A 20 15.13 11.00 4.89
N TRP A 21 14.94 9.75 5.32
CA TRP A 21 13.61 9.15 5.43
C TRP A 21 12.76 9.82 6.52
N ILE A 22 13.31 10.04 7.72
CA ILE A 22 12.56 10.68 8.81
C ILE A 22 12.14 12.10 8.38
N GLU A 23 13.04 12.88 7.80
CA GLU A 23 12.73 14.22 7.30
C GLU A 23 11.59 14.22 6.27
N GLY A 24 11.62 13.28 5.31
CA GLY A 24 10.54 13.10 4.35
C GLY A 24 9.19 12.79 5.03
N ARG A 25 9.21 11.93 6.06
CA ARG A 25 7.98 11.56 6.78
C ARG A 25 7.45 12.67 7.70
N ILE A 26 8.33 13.50 8.25
CA ILE A 26 7.93 14.74 8.93
C ILE A 26 7.24 15.68 7.94
N GLN A 27 7.78 15.82 6.73
CA GLN A 27 7.18 16.64 5.69
C GLN A 27 5.78 16.12 5.30
N ASP A 28 5.63 14.82 5.06
CA ASP A 28 4.34 14.20 4.72
C ASP A 28 3.28 14.45 5.82
N LEU A 29 3.66 14.27 7.10
CA LEU A 29 2.75 14.50 8.23
C LEU A 29 2.42 15.99 8.43
N ALA A 30 3.36 16.90 8.16
CA ALA A 30 3.10 18.34 8.19
C ALA A 30 2.09 18.74 7.11
N GLU A 31 2.21 18.19 5.89
CA GLU A 31 1.26 18.40 4.79
C GLU A 31 -0.15 17.87 5.13
N VAL A 32 -0.23 16.78 5.90
CA VAL A 32 -1.53 16.32 6.43
C VAL A 32 -2.17 17.41 7.27
N LEU A 33 -1.45 18.08 8.19
CA LEU A 33 -2.03 19.16 8.98
C LEU A 33 -2.39 20.37 8.12
N GLU A 34 -1.48 20.79 7.24
CA GLU A 34 -1.69 21.95 6.35
C GLU A 34 -2.96 21.78 5.50
N THR A 35 -3.23 20.56 5.04
CA THR A 35 -4.40 20.28 4.20
C THR A 35 -5.68 19.97 4.97
N THR A 36 -5.58 19.40 6.18
CA THR A 36 -6.77 19.00 6.97
C THR A 36 -7.20 20.05 7.99
N GLY A 37 -6.28 20.85 8.48
CA GLY A 37 -6.50 21.92 9.46
C GLY A 37 -5.59 23.13 9.21
N PRO A 38 -5.75 23.84 8.07
CA PRO A 38 -4.89 24.97 7.71
C PRO A 38 -4.90 26.08 8.77
N ASP A 39 -6.06 26.36 9.38
CA ASP A 39 -6.17 27.36 10.44
C ASP A 39 -5.34 26.96 11.67
N LEU A 40 -5.38 25.69 12.06
CA LEU A 40 -4.56 25.19 13.15
C LEU A 40 -3.07 25.23 12.82
N TYR A 41 -2.70 24.91 11.57
CA TYR A 41 -1.31 24.98 11.10
C TYR A 41 -0.72 26.39 11.25
N GLU A 42 -1.50 27.43 10.92
CA GLU A 42 -1.07 28.82 11.10
C GLU A 42 -1.01 29.29 12.57
N LEU A 43 -1.80 28.66 13.45
CA LEU A 43 -1.82 28.95 14.88
C LEU A 43 -0.67 28.30 15.66
N LEU A 44 0.09 27.38 15.06
CA LEU A 44 1.24 26.76 15.72
C LEU A 44 2.34 27.79 16.00
N PRO A 45 2.82 27.91 17.25
CA PRO A 45 3.77 28.94 17.61
C PRO A 45 5.19 28.63 17.15
N ALA A 46 5.96 29.68 16.89
CA ALA A 46 7.34 29.58 16.41
C ALA A 46 8.34 29.09 17.48
N ASP A 47 7.98 29.13 18.76
CA ASP A 47 8.85 28.67 19.86
C ASP A 47 8.91 27.13 19.97
N LEU A 48 8.06 26.40 19.25
CA LEU A 48 8.16 24.95 19.07
C LEU A 48 9.24 24.56 18.02
N GLY A 49 10.01 25.52 17.52
CA GLY A 49 11.00 25.31 16.47
C GLY A 49 10.39 25.40 15.06
N GLU A 50 10.87 24.58 14.14
CA GLU A 50 10.35 24.57 12.77
C GLU A 50 8.86 24.19 12.75
N ARG A 51 8.03 25.04 12.13
CA ARG A 51 6.56 24.89 12.12
C ARG A 51 6.12 23.53 11.57
N ARG A 52 6.76 23.04 10.51
CA ARG A 52 6.46 21.74 9.91
C ARG A 52 6.70 20.58 10.88
N LEU A 53 7.78 20.66 11.66
CA LEU A 53 8.09 19.66 12.67
C LEU A 53 7.05 19.69 13.81
N ALA A 54 6.66 20.87 14.28
CA ALA A 54 5.57 21.01 15.25
C ALA A 54 4.25 20.45 14.70
N ALA A 55 3.93 20.72 13.43
CA ALA A 55 2.74 20.22 12.75
C ALA A 55 2.69 18.70 12.67
N ALA A 56 3.80 18.06 12.31
CA ALA A 56 3.92 16.61 12.27
C ALA A 56 3.66 15.97 13.65
N VAL A 57 4.25 16.54 14.71
CA VAL A 57 4.01 16.08 16.09
C VAL A 57 2.53 16.26 16.48
N THR A 58 1.92 17.40 16.14
CA THR A 58 0.50 17.65 16.44
C THR A 58 -0.40 16.60 15.79
N VAL A 59 -0.20 16.27 14.51
CA VAL A 59 -0.99 15.24 13.81
C VAL A 59 -0.81 13.88 14.46
N ALA A 60 0.45 13.48 14.71
CA ALA A 60 0.75 12.18 15.33
C ALA A 60 0.13 12.06 16.72
N ARG A 61 0.20 13.12 17.54
CA ARG A 61 -0.44 13.20 18.88
C ARG A 61 -1.96 13.06 18.80
N VAL A 62 -2.61 13.76 17.87
CA VAL A 62 -4.07 13.71 17.71
C VAL A 62 -4.52 12.32 17.28
N ALA A 63 -3.83 11.72 16.30
CA ALA A 63 -4.11 10.37 15.83
C ALA A 63 -3.90 9.32 16.94
N ALA A 64 -2.81 9.44 17.70
CA ALA A 64 -2.50 8.52 18.80
C ALA A 64 -3.47 8.68 19.98
N GLY A 65 -3.93 9.91 20.26
CA GLY A 65 -4.98 10.16 21.25
C GLY A 65 -6.31 9.53 20.86
N GLU A 66 -6.73 9.67 19.60
CA GLU A 66 -7.91 8.99 19.07
C GLU A 66 -7.77 7.46 19.19
N ALA A 67 -6.61 6.91 18.84
CA ALA A 67 -6.32 5.49 18.99
C ALA A 67 -6.40 5.03 20.46
N ARG A 68 -6.04 5.88 21.43
CA ARG A 68 -6.18 5.63 22.87
C ARG A 68 -7.60 5.85 23.42
N ALA A 69 -8.57 6.14 22.54
CA ALA A 69 -9.94 6.51 22.88
C ALA A 69 -10.06 7.79 23.73
N GLU A 70 -9.11 8.72 23.62
CA GLU A 70 -9.17 10.03 24.27
C GLU A 70 -10.36 10.85 23.73
N SER A 71 -10.96 11.66 24.59
CA SER A 71 -12.08 12.56 24.24
C SER A 71 -11.63 13.70 23.32
N VAL A 72 -12.55 14.31 22.58
CA VAL A 72 -12.26 15.54 21.81
C VAL A 72 -11.83 16.67 22.74
N ALA A 73 -12.39 16.72 23.96
CA ALA A 73 -11.99 17.67 24.99
C ALA A 73 -10.52 17.55 25.39
N GLU A 74 -9.95 16.34 25.45
CA GLU A 74 -8.52 16.14 25.74
C GLU A 74 -7.63 16.65 24.61
N THR A 75 -8.02 16.43 23.36
CA THR A 75 -7.33 17.05 22.21
C THR A 75 -7.44 18.57 22.25
N ALA A 76 -8.62 19.13 22.55
CA ALA A 76 -8.77 20.59 22.67
C ALA A 76 -7.83 21.17 23.75
N ARG A 77 -7.72 20.53 24.92
CA ARG A 77 -6.79 20.92 25.99
C ARG A 77 -5.32 20.82 25.58
N LEU A 78 -4.96 19.83 24.75
CA LEU A 78 -3.62 19.76 24.16
C LEU A 78 -3.38 20.98 23.26
N LEU A 79 -4.31 21.28 22.36
CA LEU A 79 -4.19 22.44 21.46
C LEU A 79 -4.14 23.77 22.22
N GLU A 80 -4.92 23.92 23.29
CA GLU A 80 -4.90 25.11 24.16
C GLU A 80 -3.53 25.35 24.81
N ARG A 81 -2.80 24.28 25.16
CA ARG A 81 -1.44 24.38 25.71
C ARG A 81 -0.40 24.72 24.66
N LEU A 82 -0.61 24.32 23.42
CA LEU A 82 0.30 24.59 22.31
C LEU A 82 0.09 26.01 21.78
N VAL A 83 -1.15 26.41 21.51
CA VAL A 83 -1.49 27.68 20.85
C VAL A 83 -1.52 28.84 21.86
N PRO A 84 -0.66 29.86 21.71
CA PRO A 84 -0.70 31.04 22.57
C PRO A 84 -2.07 31.74 22.48
N GLY A 85 -2.73 31.94 23.62
CA GLY A 85 -4.08 32.52 23.63
C GLY A 85 -5.16 31.60 23.09
N GLY A 86 -4.93 30.27 23.06
CA GLY A 86 -5.85 29.26 22.51
C GLY A 86 -7.30 29.37 22.98
N HIS A 87 -7.55 29.85 24.20
CA HIS A 87 -8.89 30.13 24.74
C HIS A 87 -9.74 31.10 23.90
N ARG A 88 -9.15 31.82 22.94
CA ARG A 88 -9.85 32.74 22.03
C ARG A 88 -10.36 32.05 20.76
N HIS A 89 -9.99 30.80 20.53
CA HIS A 89 -10.33 30.02 19.33
C HIS A 89 -11.27 28.87 19.70
N ASP A 90 -12.11 28.44 18.75
CA ASP A 90 -12.91 27.21 18.92
C ASP A 90 -12.04 25.97 18.69
N LEU A 91 -11.22 25.64 19.67
CA LEU A 91 -10.31 24.50 19.60
C LEU A 91 -11.03 23.16 19.73
N THR A 92 -12.23 23.13 20.31
CA THR A 92 -13.07 21.93 20.34
C THR A 92 -13.64 21.61 18.97
N GLY A 93 -14.18 22.61 18.26
CA GLY A 93 -14.61 22.46 16.86
C GLY A 93 -13.44 22.10 15.95
N THR A 94 -12.29 22.74 16.13
CA THR A 94 -11.05 22.45 15.40
C THR A 94 -10.59 20.99 15.61
N ALA A 95 -10.58 20.52 16.87
CA ALA A 95 -10.21 19.14 17.19
C ALA A 95 -11.17 18.12 16.55
N ARG A 96 -12.47 18.41 16.55
CA ARG A 96 -13.50 17.56 15.91
C ARG A 96 -13.28 17.46 14.41
N ALA A 97 -13.16 18.60 13.73
CA ALA A 97 -12.94 18.66 12.29
C ALA A 97 -11.62 17.98 11.89
N LEU A 98 -10.55 18.19 12.67
CA LEU A 98 -9.27 17.54 12.44
C LEU A 98 -9.38 16.02 12.54
N ARG A 99 -9.97 15.48 13.63
CA ARG A 99 -10.10 14.03 13.80
C ARG A 99 -10.96 13.39 12.71
N ALA A 100 -12.07 14.02 12.33
CA ALA A 100 -12.93 13.55 11.24
C ALA A 100 -12.19 13.51 9.90
N ARG A 101 -11.41 14.55 9.60
CA ARG A 101 -10.61 14.61 8.36
C ARG A 101 -9.44 13.63 8.39
N LEU A 102 -8.81 13.39 9.54
CA LEU A 102 -7.75 12.38 9.68
C LEU A 102 -8.28 10.97 9.45
N ALA A 103 -9.50 10.66 9.92
CA ALA A 103 -10.14 9.35 9.74
C ALA A 103 -10.39 8.98 8.27
N THR A 104 -10.48 9.98 7.38
CA THR A 104 -10.74 9.80 5.95
C THR A 104 -9.48 9.88 5.08
N ARG A 105 -8.29 10.03 5.70
CA ARG A 105 -7.01 10.14 5.00
C ARG A 105 -6.32 8.78 4.91
N GLY A 106 -5.80 8.48 3.73
CA GLY A 106 -5.00 7.28 3.46
C GLY A 106 -3.53 7.39 3.90
N GLU A 107 -3.21 8.21 4.92
CA GLU A 107 -1.84 8.31 5.44
C GLU A 107 -1.61 7.20 6.50
N PRO A 108 -0.79 6.17 6.22
CA PRO A 108 -0.65 5.02 7.12
C PRO A 108 -0.11 5.36 8.51
N ALA A 109 0.65 6.46 8.65
CA ALA A 109 1.19 6.90 9.93
C ALA A 109 0.10 7.34 10.93
N VAL A 110 -1.07 7.76 10.44
CA VAL A 110 -2.19 8.19 11.30
C VAL A 110 -3.20 7.08 11.57
N TRP A 111 -3.01 5.88 11.01
CA TRP A 111 -3.84 4.73 11.36
C TRP A 111 -3.66 4.37 12.82
N SER A 112 -4.74 3.96 13.48
CA SER A 112 -4.81 3.78 14.93
C SER A 112 -3.69 2.89 15.49
N TRP A 113 -3.39 1.79 14.80
CA TRP A 113 -2.36 0.82 15.19
C TRP A 113 -0.92 1.25 14.86
N ASN A 114 -0.73 2.35 14.12
CA ASN A 114 0.58 2.93 13.82
C ASN A 114 0.83 4.24 14.59
N ALA A 115 -0.24 4.96 14.97
CA ALA A 115 -0.18 6.33 15.44
C ALA A 115 0.70 6.52 16.69
N ALA A 116 0.64 5.60 17.66
CA ALA A 116 1.46 5.68 18.87
C ALA A 116 2.97 5.57 18.56
N ALA A 117 3.36 4.72 17.60
CA ALA A 117 4.75 4.56 17.21
C ALA A 117 5.29 5.81 16.48
N TRP A 118 4.43 6.46 15.68
CA TRP A 118 4.77 7.72 15.02
C TRP A 118 4.77 8.92 15.97
N GLU A 119 3.90 8.94 16.98
CA GLU A 119 3.96 9.91 18.07
C GLU A 119 5.31 9.87 18.79
N GLU A 120 5.80 8.68 19.14
CA GLU A 120 7.12 8.51 19.76
C GLU A 120 8.24 9.02 18.85
N MET A 121 8.25 8.61 17.57
CA MET A 121 9.25 9.00 16.58
C MET A 121 9.29 10.52 16.36
N THR A 122 8.11 11.14 16.16
CA THR A 122 8.00 12.57 15.90
C THR A 122 8.39 13.40 17.12
N LEU A 123 7.99 13.01 18.34
CA LEU A 123 8.40 13.67 19.58
C LEU A 123 9.91 13.59 19.81
N TRP A 124 10.50 12.41 19.59
CA TRP A 124 11.94 12.22 19.68
C TRP A 124 12.68 13.11 18.67
N TRP A 125 12.27 13.08 17.39
CA TRP A 125 12.89 13.90 16.35
C TRP A 125 12.75 15.40 16.63
N TRP A 126 11.57 15.83 17.11
CA TRP A 126 11.33 17.20 17.57
C TRP A 126 12.29 17.58 18.71
N GLY A 127 12.39 16.78 19.76
CA GLY A 127 13.25 17.04 20.92
C GLY A 127 14.75 17.07 20.57
N ARG A 128 15.17 16.30 19.55
CA ARG A 128 16.54 16.32 19.02
C ARG A 128 16.89 17.65 18.35
N HIS A 129 15.91 18.31 17.73
CA HIS A 129 16.07 19.56 16.99
C HIS A 129 15.76 20.81 17.81
N GLN A 130 15.38 20.65 19.08
CA GLN A 130 15.17 21.79 19.97
C GLN A 130 16.50 22.38 20.48
N PRO A 131 16.59 23.71 20.63
CA PRO A 131 17.71 24.35 21.30
C PRO A 131 17.78 23.88 22.76
N ARG A 132 18.97 23.44 23.20
CA ARG A 132 19.19 23.02 24.59
C ARG A 132 19.57 24.20 25.46
N THR A 133 18.99 24.31 26.64
CA THR A 133 19.31 25.40 27.60
C THR A 133 20.56 25.09 28.44
N GLY A 134 21.08 23.86 28.35
CA GLY A 134 22.19 23.36 29.15
C GLY A 134 21.75 22.62 30.43
N ASP A 135 20.45 22.63 30.75
CA ASP A 135 19.83 21.83 31.82
C ASP A 135 18.85 20.80 31.20
N PRO A 136 19.29 19.56 30.95
CA PRO A 136 18.45 18.55 30.32
C PRO A 136 17.20 18.17 31.14
N ALA A 137 17.25 18.32 32.47
CA ALA A 137 16.12 17.97 33.33
C ALA A 137 15.02 19.01 33.23
N ARG A 138 15.40 20.29 33.21
CA ARG A 138 14.49 21.41 32.98
C ARG A 138 13.87 21.36 31.58
N ASP A 139 14.69 21.18 30.54
CA ASP A 139 14.23 21.04 29.16
C ASP A 139 13.22 19.90 29.04
N SER A 140 13.53 18.73 29.61
CA SER A 140 12.62 17.58 29.62
C SER A 140 11.30 17.89 30.37
N ALA A 141 11.34 18.59 31.50
CA ALA A 141 10.12 18.92 32.26
C ALA A 141 9.22 19.90 31.50
N GLU A 142 9.82 20.91 30.88
CA GLU A 142 9.11 21.89 30.05
C GLU A 142 8.45 21.23 28.84
N TRP A 143 9.21 20.44 28.07
CA TRP A 143 8.71 19.78 26.87
C TRP A 143 7.56 18.81 27.18
N ARG A 144 7.68 18.05 28.27
CA ARG A 144 6.61 17.15 28.73
C ARG A 144 5.34 17.91 29.12
N SER A 145 5.50 19.05 29.79
CA SER A 145 4.36 19.91 30.13
C SER A 145 3.67 20.43 28.87
N ARG A 146 4.44 20.93 27.90
CA ARG A 146 3.93 21.49 26.63
C ARG A 146 3.17 20.46 25.80
N TRP A 147 3.77 19.29 25.55
CA TRP A 147 3.17 18.24 24.71
C TRP A 147 2.22 17.31 25.46
N SER A 148 2.21 17.37 26.80
CA SER A 148 1.48 16.43 27.67
C SER A 148 1.78 14.97 27.32
N ALA A 149 3.05 14.71 27.05
CA ALA A 149 3.59 13.43 26.64
C ALA A 149 5.04 13.32 27.09
N GLU A 150 5.53 12.11 27.32
CA GLU A 150 6.96 11.88 27.51
C GLU A 150 7.69 12.12 26.20
N VAL A 151 8.75 12.93 26.22
CA VAL A 151 9.61 13.16 25.04
C VAL A 151 10.81 12.23 25.16
N PRO A 152 10.98 11.24 24.27
CA PRO A 152 12.06 10.28 24.38
C PRO A 152 13.44 10.96 24.39
N ARG A 153 14.34 10.50 25.27
CA ARG A 153 15.71 11.01 25.35
C ARG A 153 16.61 10.38 24.29
N ASN A 154 17.69 11.09 23.95
CA ASN A 154 18.77 10.55 23.13
C ASN A 154 19.39 9.32 23.84
N GLY A 155 19.39 8.16 23.18
CA GLY A 155 19.89 6.91 23.74
C GLY A 155 19.66 5.72 22.81
N ASP A 156 18.48 5.10 22.92
CA ASP A 156 18.21 3.81 22.25
C ASP A 156 17.72 3.94 20.80
N VAL A 157 17.02 5.02 20.44
CA VAL A 157 16.51 5.28 19.07
C VAL A 157 17.53 6.04 18.19
N ASP A 158 18.64 6.47 18.78
CA ASP A 158 19.45 7.55 18.21
C ASP A 158 20.40 7.06 17.12
N ARG A 159 21.02 5.88 17.33
CA ARG A 159 22.06 5.32 16.46
C ARG A 159 21.98 3.79 16.37
N PRO A 160 20.90 3.23 15.80
CA PRO A 160 20.75 1.78 15.67
C PRO A 160 21.92 1.13 14.90
N GLU A 161 22.56 1.84 13.97
CA GLU A 161 23.73 1.37 13.22
C GLU A 161 24.96 1.09 14.10
N LEU A 162 25.00 1.64 15.33
CA LEU A 162 26.07 1.42 16.29
C LEU A 162 25.78 0.28 17.27
N ALA A 163 24.57 -0.27 17.30
CA ALA A 163 24.17 -1.35 18.20
C ALA A 163 25.10 -2.60 18.13
N PRO A 164 25.61 -3.02 16.97
CA PRO A 164 26.55 -4.15 16.88
C PRO A 164 27.85 -3.97 17.70
N ARG A 165 28.22 -2.72 18.05
CA ARG A 165 29.42 -2.43 18.85
C ARG A 165 29.35 -3.02 20.25
N ARG A 166 28.14 -3.20 20.80
CA ARG A 166 27.93 -3.90 22.09
C ARG A 166 28.47 -5.35 22.04
N HIS A 167 28.57 -5.92 20.83
CA HIS A 167 29.11 -7.26 20.56
C HIS A 167 30.49 -7.21 19.89
N GLY A 168 31.19 -6.06 19.92
CA GLY A 168 32.50 -5.90 19.28
C GLY A 168 32.47 -5.90 17.75
N ARG A 169 31.29 -5.73 17.13
CA ARG A 169 31.09 -5.73 15.68
C ARG A 169 30.78 -4.33 15.14
N ALA A 170 30.92 -4.16 13.83
CA ALA A 170 30.44 -3.00 13.08
C ALA A 170 29.27 -3.43 12.18
N LEU A 171 28.47 -2.45 11.73
CA LEU A 171 27.49 -2.69 10.69
C LEU A 171 28.21 -2.87 9.36
N VAL A 172 28.06 -4.05 8.75
CA VAL A 172 28.73 -4.47 7.52
C VAL A 172 27.80 -5.37 6.72
N THR A 173 28.08 -5.52 5.42
CA THR A 173 27.40 -6.48 4.54
C THR A 173 27.85 -7.92 4.84
N PRO A 174 27.11 -8.96 4.37
CA PRO A 174 27.57 -10.33 4.46
C PRO A 174 28.95 -10.52 3.81
N ALA A 175 29.18 -9.96 2.62
CA ALA A 175 30.45 -10.11 1.91
C ALA A 175 31.65 -9.59 2.74
N GLU A 176 31.50 -8.45 3.39
CA GLU A 176 32.51 -7.89 4.30
C GLU A 176 32.68 -8.70 5.59
N PHE A 177 31.58 -9.25 6.14
CA PHE A 177 31.63 -10.11 7.32
C PHE A 177 32.42 -11.40 7.05
N PHE A 178 32.14 -12.05 5.91
CA PHE A 178 32.82 -13.26 5.45
C PHE A 178 34.28 -13.03 5.05
N ALA A 179 34.70 -11.79 4.81
CA ALA A 179 36.11 -11.48 4.50
C ALA A 179 37.07 -11.85 5.64
N SER A 180 36.57 -11.96 6.87
CA SER A 180 37.33 -12.37 8.06
C SER A 180 37.35 -13.88 8.32
N GLU A 181 36.60 -14.67 7.54
CA GLU A 181 36.45 -16.11 7.71
C GLU A 181 37.46 -16.89 6.84
N PRO A 182 37.69 -18.19 7.11
CA PRO A 182 38.62 -19.02 6.34
C PRO A 182 38.34 -18.98 4.82
N GLU A 183 39.42 -19.04 4.04
CA GLU A 183 39.37 -18.87 2.57
C GLU A 183 38.30 -19.71 1.86
N PRO A 184 38.11 -21.01 2.16
CA PRO A 184 37.07 -21.82 1.51
C PRO A 184 35.65 -21.27 1.73
N LEU A 185 35.32 -20.86 2.96
CA LEU A 185 34.01 -20.30 3.30
C LEU A 185 33.81 -18.93 2.67
N ARG A 186 34.86 -18.09 2.67
CA ARG A 186 34.85 -16.77 2.03
C ARG A 186 34.60 -16.85 0.53
N LEU A 187 35.35 -17.72 -0.17
CA LEU A 187 35.18 -17.91 -1.62
C LEU A 187 33.80 -18.48 -1.95
N LEU A 188 33.31 -19.43 -1.16
CA LEU A 188 31.98 -19.98 -1.34
C LEU A 188 30.90 -18.92 -1.17
N ALA A 189 30.92 -18.17 -0.08
CA ALA A 189 29.94 -17.12 0.19
C ALA A 189 29.95 -16.06 -0.92
N HIS A 190 31.14 -15.65 -1.39
CA HIS A 190 31.28 -14.71 -2.50
C HIS A 190 30.68 -15.28 -3.80
N ALA A 191 30.97 -16.53 -4.13
CA ALA A 191 30.44 -17.19 -5.33
C ALA A 191 28.91 -17.33 -5.30
N VAL A 192 28.33 -17.68 -4.14
CA VAL A 192 26.88 -17.80 -3.99
C VAL A 192 26.21 -16.43 -4.11
N LEU A 193 26.68 -15.44 -3.33
CA LEU A 193 26.11 -14.09 -3.34
C LEU A 193 26.26 -13.37 -4.68
N GLY A 194 27.35 -13.63 -5.41
CA GLY A 194 27.59 -13.07 -6.74
C GLY A 194 26.90 -13.82 -7.88
N SER A 195 26.23 -14.95 -7.61
CA SER A 195 25.57 -15.72 -8.66
C SER A 195 24.34 -14.95 -9.21
N PRO A 196 24.13 -14.88 -10.54
CA PRO A 196 23.01 -14.11 -11.11
C PRO A 196 21.63 -14.53 -10.58
N ARG A 197 21.47 -15.82 -10.25
CA ARG A 197 20.23 -16.34 -9.66
C ARG A 197 20.01 -15.82 -8.24
N THR A 198 21.04 -15.82 -7.41
CA THR A 198 20.95 -15.30 -6.04
C THR A 198 20.72 -13.79 -6.04
N VAL A 199 21.42 -13.05 -6.90
CA VAL A 199 21.21 -11.59 -7.04
C VAL A 199 19.76 -11.30 -7.41
N ALA A 200 19.21 -11.94 -8.46
CA ALA A 200 17.82 -11.75 -8.84
C ALA A 200 16.83 -12.12 -7.70
N ALA A 201 17.09 -13.23 -6.99
CA ALA A 201 16.25 -13.64 -5.87
C ALA A 201 16.28 -12.65 -4.68
N VAL A 202 17.45 -12.05 -4.39
CA VAL A 202 17.58 -10.98 -3.39
C VAL A 202 16.81 -9.74 -3.87
N GLU A 203 16.99 -9.34 -5.12
CA GLU A 203 16.29 -8.17 -5.67
C GLU A 203 14.76 -8.37 -5.69
N ASP A 204 14.25 -9.55 -6.02
CA ASP A 204 12.81 -9.87 -5.94
C ASP A 204 12.31 -9.80 -4.49
N ALA A 205 13.07 -10.38 -3.55
CA ALA A 205 12.73 -10.36 -2.14
C ALA A 205 12.68 -8.94 -1.57
N VAL A 206 13.60 -8.06 -1.98
CA VAL A 206 13.63 -6.65 -1.56
C VAL A 206 12.51 -5.85 -2.23
N LEU A 207 12.30 -6.05 -3.53
CA LEU A 207 11.27 -5.35 -4.29
C LEU A 207 9.87 -5.62 -3.74
N LEU A 208 9.60 -6.87 -3.36
CA LEU A 208 8.34 -7.28 -2.72
C LEU A 208 8.07 -6.60 -1.37
N ARG A 209 9.10 -6.03 -0.74
CA ARG A 209 9.03 -5.36 0.55
C ARG A 209 8.94 -3.84 0.40
N GLU A 210 9.34 -3.29 -0.75
CA GLU A 210 9.64 -1.87 -0.93
C GLU A 210 8.45 -0.95 -0.60
N GLU A 211 7.24 -1.34 -1.01
CA GLU A 211 6.03 -0.57 -0.73
C GLU A 211 5.75 -0.48 0.78
N HIS A 212 5.83 -1.61 1.49
CA HIS A 212 5.61 -1.69 2.93
C HIS A 212 6.71 -1.00 3.75
N LEU A 213 7.89 -0.80 3.16
CA LEU A 213 9.00 -0.05 3.76
C LEU A 213 8.86 1.47 3.61
N GLN A 214 7.86 1.98 2.86
CA GLN A 214 7.56 3.41 2.73
C GLN A 214 8.78 4.26 2.33
N GLY A 215 9.60 3.75 1.40
CA GLY A 215 10.79 4.44 0.92
C GLY A 215 11.93 4.55 1.95
N ALA A 216 11.87 3.85 3.08
CA ALA A 216 12.92 3.84 4.08
C ALA A 216 14.19 3.14 3.58
N GLY A 217 15.15 3.92 3.06
CA GLY A 217 16.37 3.39 2.46
C GLY A 217 17.20 2.51 3.41
N HIS A 218 17.28 2.90 4.68
CA HIS A 218 17.99 2.12 5.72
C HIS A 218 17.30 0.79 6.04
N LEU A 219 15.94 0.73 6.03
CA LEU A 219 15.20 -0.53 6.20
C LEU A 219 15.26 -1.40 4.95
N ARG A 220 15.27 -0.79 3.76
CA ARG A 220 15.52 -1.48 2.49
C ARG A 220 16.90 -2.15 2.51
N TRP A 221 17.92 -1.43 2.96
CA TRP A 221 19.26 -1.98 3.12
C TRP A 221 19.28 -3.17 4.09
N LEU A 222 18.60 -3.06 5.25
CA LEU A 222 18.46 -4.21 6.16
C LEU A 222 17.70 -5.38 5.55
N ALA A 223 16.64 -5.09 4.79
CA ALA A 223 15.85 -6.09 4.09
C ALA A 223 16.69 -6.86 3.06
N GLU A 224 17.56 -6.15 2.35
CA GLU A 224 18.54 -6.72 1.42
C GLU A 224 19.54 -7.61 2.16
N GLN A 225 20.13 -7.14 3.26
CA GLN A 225 21.08 -7.94 4.04
C GLN A 225 20.44 -9.21 4.63
N GLN A 226 19.18 -9.12 5.07
CA GLN A 226 18.39 -10.27 5.51
C GLN A 226 18.16 -11.25 4.35
N ALA A 227 17.77 -10.74 3.17
CA ALA A 227 17.56 -11.56 1.98
C ALA A 227 18.85 -12.27 1.53
N CYS A 228 20.02 -11.61 1.58
CA CYS A 228 21.30 -12.25 1.30
C CYS A 228 21.59 -13.42 2.26
N ALA A 229 21.34 -13.24 3.56
CA ALA A 229 21.51 -14.31 4.55
C ALA A 229 20.53 -15.47 4.32
N ASP A 230 19.27 -15.16 4.00
CA ASP A 230 18.25 -16.15 3.68
C ASP A 230 18.59 -16.94 2.41
N GLN A 231 19.13 -16.28 1.38
CA GLN A 231 19.55 -16.95 0.13
C GLN A 231 20.78 -17.83 0.31
N LEU A 232 21.75 -17.44 1.17
CA LEU A 232 22.85 -18.32 1.55
C LEU A 232 22.33 -19.60 2.24
N GLU A 233 21.37 -19.47 3.14
CA GLU A 233 20.73 -20.61 3.81
C GLU A 233 19.88 -21.46 2.85
N ALA A 234 19.14 -20.84 1.94
CA ALA A 234 18.37 -21.55 0.92
C ALA A 234 19.29 -22.35 -0.02
N TRP A 235 20.37 -21.73 -0.50
CA TRP A 235 21.38 -22.41 -1.32
C TRP A 235 22.00 -23.58 -0.56
N ARG A 236 22.38 -23.37 0.71
CA ARG A 236 22.93 -24.42 1.57
C ARG A 236 21.98 -25.62 1.70
N ARG A 237 20.68 -25.38 1.95
CA ARG A 237 19.67 -26.46 2.06
C ARG A 237 19.57 -27.27 0.77
N ALA A 238 19.50 -26.60 -0.38
CA ALA A 238 19.44 -27.26 -1.68
C ALA A 238 20.66 -28.16 -1.95
N GLN A 239 21.86 -27.73 -1.56
CA GLN A 239 23.06 -28.55 -1.73
C GLN A 239 23.16 -29.72 -0.75
N GLN A 240 22.57 -29.60 0.45
CA GLN A 240 22.58 -30.69 1.44
C GLN A 240 21.76 -31.90 1.02
N GLU A 241 20.70 -31.72 0.23
CA GLU A 241 19.84 -32.82 -0.24
C GLU A 241 20.58 -33.83 -1.13
N THR A 242 21.64 -33.38 -1.81
CA THR A 242 22.40 -34.19 -2.77
C THR A 242 23.87 -34.37 -2.37
N GLY A 243 24.28 -33.78 -1.25
CA GLY A 243 25.68 -33.71 -0.81
C GLY A 243 26.18 -34.91 -0.01
N SER A 244 27.49 -35.15 -0.09
CA SER A 244 28.19 -36.11 0.78
C SER A 244 28.17 -35.69 2.26
N GLU A 245 28.52 -36.59 3.18
CA GLU A 245 28.64 -36.25 4.60
C GLU A 245 29.64 -35.12 4.86
N ALA A 246 30.82 -35.17 4.24
CA ALA A 246 31.81 -34.09 4.32
C ALA A 246 31.27 -32.75 3.76
N THR A 247 30.44 -32.80 2.71
CA THR A 247 29.75 -31.62 2.18
C THR A 247 28.75 -31.07 3.20
N ARG A 248 27.99 -31.94 3.87
CA ARG A 248 27.02 -31.53 4.90
C ARG A 248 27.71 -30.87 6.08
N ASP A 249 28.84 -31.39 6.54
CA ASP A 249 29.62 -30.82 7.64
C ASP A 249 30.18 -29.44 7.29
N PHE A 250 30.80 -29.30 6.11
CA PHE A 250 31.29 -27.99 5.65
C PHE A 250 30.16 -26.96 5.48
N LEU A 251 29.00 -27.38 4.97
CA LEU A 251 27.82 -26.53 4.87
C LEU A 251 27.23 -26.15 6.24
N ALA A 252 27.44 -26.96 7.29
CA ALA A 252 27.06 -26.59 8.64
C ALA A 252 27.93 -25.45 9.18
N GLU A 253 29.23 -25.42 8.88
CA GLU A 253 30.11 -24.30 9.22
C GLU A 253 29.64 -22.99 8.57
N LEU A 254 29.24 -23.03 7.29
CA LEU A 254 28.63 -21.89 6.60
C LEU A 254 27.39 -21.39 7.37
N SER A 255 26.50 -22.30 7.79
CA SER A 255 25.29 -21.93 8.53
C SER A 255 25.61 -21.26 9.87
N GLU A 256 26.61 -21.76 10.61
CA GLU A 256 27.03 -21.13 11.87
C GLU A 256 27.61 -19.73 11.66
N VAL A 257 28.31 -19.48 10.55
CA VAL A 257 28.77 -18.13 10.20
C VAL A 257 27.59 -17.21 9.87
N VAL A 258 26.61 -17.68 9.07
CA VAL A 258 25.40 -16.91 8.75
C VAL A 258 24.59 -16.57 10.01
N LYS A 259 24.43 -17.53 10.94
CA LYS A 259 23.79 -17.29 12.23
C LYS A 259 24.55 -16.26 13.06
N ARG A 260 25.89 -16.34 13.12
CA ARG A 260 26.72 -15.33 13.81
C ARG A 260 26.52 -13.94 13.21
N TYR A 261 26.46 -13.82 11.88
CA TYR A 261 26.16 -12.55 11.22
C TYR A 261 24.77 -12.02 11.61
N ALA A 262 23.73 -12.87 11.51
CA ALA A 262 22.36 -12.48 11.86
C ALA A 262 22.24 -12.05 13.33
N THR A 263 22.85 -12.78 14.26
CA THR A 263 22.75 -12.54 15.71
C THR A 263 23.64 -11.38 16.20
N LEU A 264 24.84 -11.22 15.65
CA LEU A 264 25.81 -10.24 16.16
C LEU A 264 25.82 -8.92 15.38
N VAL A 265 25.27 -8.89 14.17
CA VAL A 265 25.24 -7.69 13.31
C VAL A 265 23.80 -7.23 13.06
N LEU A 266 22.94 -8.06 12.46
CA LEU A 266 21.60 -7.60 12.06
C LEU A 266 20.64 -7.44 13.24
N ARG A 267 20.56 -8.43 14.13
CA ARG A 267 19.61 -8.44 15.25
C ARG A 267 19.79 -7.24 16.20
N PRO A 268 21.01 -6.85 16.60
CA PRO A 268 21.20 -5.67 17.45
C PRO A 268 20.70 -4.37 16.80
N VAL A 269 20.87 -4.22 15.48
CA VAL A 269 20.35 -3.05 14.75
C VAL A 269 18.83 -3.06 14.76
N VAL A 270 18.21 -4.20 14.43
CA VAL A 270 16.75 -4.35 14.41
C VAL A 270 16.14 -4.09 15.80
N ASP A 271 16.77 -4.58 16.87
CA ASP A 271 16.29 -4.37 18.24
C ASP A 271 16.45 -2.90 18.70
N ALA A 272 17.36 -2.15 18.10
CA ALA A 272 17.57 -0.72 18.37
C ALA A 272 16.71 0.21 17.48
N LEU A 273 15.99 -0.32 16.49
CA LEU A 273 15.05 0.47 15.70
C LEU A 273 13.84 0.92 16.55
N SER A 274 13.29 2.08 16.21
CA SER A 274 12.05 2.57 16.82
C SER A 274 10.88 1.61 16.58
N ALA A 275 9.77 1.81 17.33
CA ALA A 275 8.56 1.02 17.14
C ALA A 275 8.00 1.12 15.70
N CYS A 276 8.04 2.29 15.06
CA CYS A 276 7.50 2.46 13.71
C CYS A 276 8.40 1.79 12.67
N GLU A 277 9.72 1.92 12.81
CA GLU A 277 10.69 1.27 11.91
C GLU A 277 10.60 -0.26 12.00
N ARG A 278 10.49 -0.82 13.21
CA ARG A 278 10.26 -2.27 13.40
C ARG A 278 8.94 -2.71 12.79
N ALA A 279 7.86 -1.95 13.01
CA ALA A 279 6.56 -2.26 12.43
C ALA A 279 6.58 -2.29 10.89
N LEU A 280 7.31 -1.36 10.25
CA LEU A 280 7.50 -1.35 8.79
C LEU A 280 8.37 -2.53 8.33
N LEU A 281 9.49 -2.77 9.00
CA LEU A 281 10.41 -3.86 8.64
C LEU A 281 9.74 -5.24 8.77
N ASP A 282 9.02 -5.48 9.86
CA ASP A 282 8.30 -6.73 10.10
C ASP A 282 7.07 -6.86 9.21
N GLY A 283 6.31 -5.77 9.04
CA GLY A 283 5.14 -5.72 8.15
C GLY A 283 5.47 -5.90 6.66
N SER A 284 6.73 -5.66 6.27
CA SER A 284 7.19 -5.90 4.90
C SER A 284 7.41 -7.38 4.58
N ARG A 285 7.68 -8.23 5.58
CA ARG A 285 8.01 -9.64 5.34
C ARG A 285 6.78 -10.43 4.86
N PRO A 286 6.92 -11.31 3.86
CA PRO A 286 5.84 -12.21 3.46
C PRO A 286 5.30 -13.01 4.65
N GLY A 287 3.98 -13.09 4.79
CA GLY A 287 3.32 -13.84 5.86
C GLY A 287 2.01 -13.20 6.33
N ALA A 288 1.48 -13.74 7.44
CA ALA A 288 0.20 -13.33 8.01
C ALA A 288 0.11 -11.82 8.31
N HIS A 289 1.19 -11.22 8.84
CA HIS A 289 1.22 -9.79 9.16
C HIS A 289 1.09 -8.90 7.92
N ARG A 290 1.84 -9.21 6.85
CA ARG A 290 1.75 -8.48 5.58
C ARG A 290 0.37 -8.65 4.94
N ASN A 291 -0.18 -9.86 4.95
CA ASN A 291 -1.52 -10.12 4.42
C ASN A 291 -2.57 -9.31 5.18
N ALA A 292 -2.51 -9.29 6.52
CA ALA A 292 -3.41 -8.47 7.33
C ALA A 292 -3.29 -6.97 6.99
N ALA A 293 -2.07 -6.45 6.85
CA ALA A 293 -1.84 -5.06 6.47
C ALA A 293 -2.39 -4.74 5.07
N ASP A 294 -2.32 -5.67 4.13
CA ASP A 294 -2.87 -5.49 2.79
C ASP A 294 -4.41 -5.45 2.81
N TYR A 295 -5.08 -6.38 3.53
CA TYR A 295 -6.53 -6.34 3.70
C TYR A 295 -6.98 -5.06 4.40
N LEU A 296 -6.31 -4.67 5.50
CA LEU A 296 -6.62 -3.44 6.24
C LEU A 296 -6.45 -2.18 5.38
N GLY A 297 -5.42 -2.14 4.53
CA GLY A 297 -5.24 -1.03 3.60
C GLY A 297 -6.41 -0.90 2.61
N VAL A 298 -6.85 -2.02 2.02
CA VAL A 298 -8.00 -2.03 1.10
C VAL A 298 -9.31 -1.71 1.83
N PHE A 299 -9.48 -2.22 3.04
CA PHE A 299 -10.63 -1.97 3.89
C PHE A 299 -10.79 -0.48 4.23
N LEU A 300 -9.72 0.16 4.72
CA LEU A 300 -9.75 1.60 5.06
C LEU A 300 -9.93 2.49 3.82
N ASP A 301 -9.47 2.03 2.66
CA ASP A 301 -9.69 2.74 1.40
C ASP A 301 -11.15 2.72 0.95
N TRP A 302 -11.90 1.71 1.37
CA TRP A 302 -13.30 1.53 1.03
C TRP A 302 -14.24 2.17 2.05
N GLN A 303 -13.88 2.15 3.33
CA GLN A 303 -14.71 2.67 4.42
C GLN A 303 -15.17 4.10 4.11
N VAL A 304 -16.48 4.27 3.92
CA VAL A 304 -17.14 5.54 3.59
C VAL A 304 -16.73 6.64 4.57
N GLN A 305 -16.52 7.85 4.05
CA GLN A 305 -16.09 9.01 4.83
C GLN A 305 -17.03 9.25 6.02
N SER A 306 -16.51 9.04 7.23
CA SER A 306 -17.22 9.32 8.47
C SER A 306 -17.49 10.83 8.56
N ASP A 307 -18.76 11.18 8.81
CA ASP A 307 -19.21 12.57 9.00
C ASP A 307 -18.56 13.17 10.26
N GLU A 308 -18.35 14.49 10.30
CA GLU A 308 -17.82 15.22 11.46
C GLU A 308 -18.63 14.93 12.74
N ASP A 309 -19.91 14.57 12.57
CA ASP A 309 -20.84 14.20 13.63
C ASP A 309 -20.45 12.94 14.43
N ALA A 310 -19.58 12.07 13.92
CA ALA A 310 -19.08 10.92 14.68
C ALA A 310 -18.14 11.31 15.84
N TRP A 311 -17.63 12.55 15.85
CA TRP A 311 -16.73 13.07 16.90
C TRP A 311 -17.43 13.96 17.93
N ARG A 312 -18.69 13.66 18.24
CA ARG A 312 -19.42 14.27 19.37
C ARG A 312 -19.31 13.34 20.59
N ASP A 313 -18.70 13.83 21.68
CA ASP A 313 -18.46 13.00 22.88
C ASP A 313 -19.75 12.72 23.69
N GLU A 314 -20.72 13.64 23.68
CA GLU A 314 -21.94 13.53 24.51
C GLU A 314 -23.13 12.90 23.77
N ALA A 315 -23.20 13.09 22.46
CA ALA A 315 -24.29 12.64 21.61
C ALA A 315 -23.73 11.75 20.50
N PRO A 316 -24.18 10.50 20.37
CA PRO A 316 -23.77 9.65 19.27
C PRO A 316 -24.19 10.25 17.92
N SER A 317 -23.53 9.82 16.84
CA SER A 317 -23.91 10.23 15.49
C SER A 317 -25.35 9.78 15.17
N ALA A 318 -25.98 10.40 14.17
CA ALA A 318 -27.34 10.03 13.75
C ALA A 318 -27.44 8.55 13.36
N ASP A 319 -26.39 8.02 12.72
CA ASP A 319 -26.27 6.61 12.35
C ASP A 319 -26.17 5.69 13.57
N VAL A 320 -25.27 5.98 14.52
CA VAL A 320 -25.14 5.19 15.76
C VAL A 320 -26.43 5.25 16.58
N ALA A 321 -27.09 6.40 16.64
CA ALA A 321 -28.36 6.55 17.32
C ALA A 321 -29.48 5.74 16.65
N ARG A 322 -29.47 5.63 15.31
CA ARG A 322 -30.39 4.77 14.55
C ARG A 322 -30.12 3.30 14.83
N GLN A 323 -28.88 2.84 14.68
CA GLN A 323 -28.47 1.47 14.98
C GLN A 323 -28.85 1.07 16.41
N ALA A 324 -28.59 1.95 17.40
CA ALA A 324 -28.96 1.71 18.79
C ALA A 324 -30.47 1.45 18.98
N ARG A 325 -31.33 2.13 18.22
CA ARG A 325 -32.79 1.90 18.27
C ARG A 325 -33.16 0.58 17.60
N GLU A 326 -32.61 0.29 16.44
CA GLU A 326 -32.87 -0.94 15.67
C GLU A 326 -32.41 -2.20 16.43
N HIS A 327 -31.23 -2.16 17.06
CA HIS A 327 -30.75 -3.25 17.92
C HIS A 327 -31.66 -3.43 19.13
N ARG A 328 -32.08 -2.33 19.78
CA ARG A 328 -33.01 -2.39 20.91
C ARG A 328 -34.36 -3.00 20.52
N GLU A 329 -34.87 -2.71 19.33
CA GLU A 329 -36.10 -3.30 18.80
C GLU A 329 -35.96 -4.81 18.55
N ARG A 330 -34.77 -5.26 18.12
CA ARG A 330 -34.43 -6.69 17.96
C ARG A 330 -34.11 -7.41 19.27
N GLY A 331 -34.02 -6.69 20.39
CA GLY A 331 -33.60 -7.25 21.69
C GLY A 331 -32.09 -7.49 21.81
N GLU A 332 -31.31 -6.92 20.89
CA GLU A 332 -29.85 -6.95 20.90
C GLU A 332 -29.31 -5.72 21.64
N THR A 333 -28.23 -5.89 22.40
CA THR A 333 -27.64 -4.79 23.19
C THR A 333 -26.24 -4.42 22.74
N THR A 334 -25.66 -5.13 21.78
CA THR A 334 -24.26 -5.01 21.39
C THR A 334 -24.07 -5.12 19.90
N TRP A 335 -23.12 -4.36 19.38
CA TRP A 335 -22.62 -4.49 18.01
C TRP A 335 -21.22 -3.89 17.91
N GLN A 336 -20.58 -4.11 16.76
CA GLN A 336 -19.25 -3.58 16.46
C GLN A 336 -19.30 -2.63 15.27
N GLY A 337 -18.29 -1.76 15.18
CA GLY A 337 -18.10 -0.87 14.05
C GLY A 337 -16.69 -0.28 14.02
N MET A 338 -16.52 0.72 13.16
CA MET A 338 -15.24 1.40 12.97
C MET A 338 -15.45 2.92 13.00
N ARG A 339 -14.56 3.63 13.70
CA ARG A 339 -14.47 5.09 13.73
C ARG A 339 -13.14 5.52 13.15
N GLY A 340 -13.14 5.87 11.86
CA GLY A 340 -11.91 5.86 11.06
C GLY A 340 -11.26 4.48 11.15
N SER A 341 -9.99 4.44 11.54
CA SER A 341 -9.24 3.19 11.74
C SER A 341 -9.36 2.60 13.15
N VAL A 342 -10.16 3.19 14.05
CA VAL A 342 -10.35 2.68 15.43
C VAL A 342 -11.53 1.71 15.48
N PRO A 343 -11.33 0.45 15.90
CA PRO A 343 -12.42 -0.48 16.20
C PRO A 343 -13.25 0.02 17.38
N VAL A 344 -14.56 0.02 17.21
CA VAL A 344 -15.51 0.48 18.22
C VAL A 344 -16.48 -0.65 18.56
N TRP A 345 -16.72 -0.85 19.84
CA TRP A 345 -17.77 -1.71 20.36
C TRP A 345 -18.82 -0.83 21.02
N TYR A 346 -20.09 -1.09 20.71
CA TYR A 346 -21.20 -0.36 21.30
C TYR A 346 -21.97 -1.30 22.22
N HIS A 347 -22.38 -0.80 23.38
CA HIS A 347 -23.22 -1.54 24.31
C HIS A 347 -24.34 -0.66 24.89
N ILE A 348 -25.59 -1.09 24.72
CA ILE A 348 -26.76 -0.44 25.31
C ILE A 348 -26.93 -0.91 26.73
N VAL A 349 -26.78 0.02 27.68
CA VAL A 349 -27.03 -0.23 29.09
C VAL A 349 -28.53 -0.26 29.34
N THR A 350 -29.02 -1.38 29.86
CA THR A 350 -30.45 -1.65 30.07
C THR A 350 -30.85 -1.59 31.55
N SER A 351 -29.92 -1.84 32.47
CA SER A 351 -30.21 -1.89 33.91
C SER A 351 -29.38 -0.90 34.74
N PRO A 352 -29.85 -0.50 35.95
CA PRO A 352 -29.05 0.29 36.88
C PRO A 352 -27.75 -0.40 37.33
N GLN A 353 -27.75 -1.74 37.39
CA GLN A 353 -26.57 -2.53 37.76
C GLN A 353 -25.52 -2.50 36.65
N GLU A 354 -25.94 -2.69 35.39
CA GLU A 354 -25.08 -2.52 34.22
C GLU A 354 -24.54 -1.09 34.14
N LYS A 355 -25.38 -0.09 34.45
CA LYS A 355 -24.92 1.31 34.48
C LYS A 355 -23.80 1.53 35.49
N ALA A 356 -23.92 0.96 36.69
CA ALA A 356 -22.87 1.04 37.70
C ALA A 356 -21.60 0.29 37.25
N ALA A 357 -21.74 -0.91 36.69
CA ALA A 357 -20.62 -1.70 36.17
C ALA A 357 -19.90 -1.01 35.00
N ALA A 358 -20.64 -0.44 34.04
CA ALA A 358 -20.11 0.35 32.93
C ALA A 358 -19.30 1.57 33.40
N LEU A 359 -19.76 2.23 34.48
CA LEU A 359 -19.03 3.35 35.10
C LEU A 359 -17.81 2.90 35.90
N ALA A 360 -17.78 1.67 36.40
CA ALA A 360 -16.66 1.10 37.16
C ALA A 360 -15.60 0.42 36.27
N TYR A 361 -15.98 -0.08 35.09
CA TYR A 361 -15.10 -0.86 34.22
C TYR A 361 -13.80 -0.09 33.91
N SER A 362 -12.67 -0.73 34.16
CA SER A 362 -11.34 -0.13 34.03
C SER A 362 -10.81 -0.20 32.59
N GLY A 363 -11.38 -1.07 31.76
CA GLY A 363 -10.85 -1.36 30.41
C GLY A 363 -9.81 -2.48 30.39
N ARG A 364 -9.48 -3.08 31.54
CA ARG A 364 -8.58 -4.24 31.60
C ARG A 364 -9.19 -5.44 30.86
N PRO A 365 -8.34 -6.33 30.30
CA PRO A 365 -8.82 -7.53 29.65
C PRO A 365 -9.54 -8.40 30.69
N SER A 366 -10.82 -8.67 30.47
CA SER A 366 -11.62 -9.52 31.35
C SER A 366 -12.64 -10.30 30.54
N ALA A 367 -12.52 -11.64 30.55
CA ALA A 367 -13.42 -12.54 29.85
C ALA A 367 -14.82 -12.61 30.51
N SER A 368 -14.95 -12.13 31.76
CA SER A 368 -16.26 -11.99 32.41
C SER A 368 -16.99 -10.71 31.98
N VAL A 369 -16.26 -9.70 31.49
CA VAL A 369 -16.85 -8.42 31.08
C VAL A 369 -17.14 -8.38 29.59
N VAL A 370 -16.15 -8.63 28.74
CA VAL A 370 -16.29 -8.56 27.28
C VAL A 370 -15.84 -9.86 26.64
N ARG A 371 -16.67 -10.42 25.77
CA ARG A 371 -16.34 -11.60 24.95
C ARG A 371 -16.62 -11.33 23.48
N VAL A 372 -15.65 -11.65 22.64
CA VAL A 372 -15.82 -11.62 21.19
C VAL A 372 -16.41 -12.95 20.75
N ARG A 373 -17.58 -12.91 20.11
CA ARG A 373 -18.22 -14.10 19.53
C ARG A 373 -17.91 -14.15 18.04
N THR A 374 -17.01 -15.05 17.68
CA THR A 374 -16.82 -15.48 16.29
C THR A 374 -17.81 -16.61 16.02
N GLY A 375 -18.32 -16.76 14.79
CA GLY A 375 -19.24 -17.86 14.42
C GLY A 375 -18.67 -19.30 14.56
N ASP A 376 -17.46 -19.40 15.10
CA ASP A 376 -16.78 -20.61 15.55
C ASP A 376 -16.44 -20.38 17.03
N ASP A 377 -17.19 -21.02 17.94
CA ASP A 377 -17.05 -20.84 19.40
C ASP A 377 -15.68 -21.37 19.91
N ASP A 378 -14.89 -22.05 19.07
CA ASP A 378 -13.57 -22.62 19.36
C ASP A 378 -12.38 -21.65 19.14
N VAL A 379 -12.62 -20.40 18.70
CA VAL A 379 -11.52 -19.45 18.38
C VAL A 379 -10.89 -18.85 19.63
N THR A 380 -11.64 -18.74 20.74
CA THR A 380 -11.04 -18.41 22.03
C THR A 380 -10.28 -19.62 22.53
N VAL A 381 -8.98 -19.48 22.82
CA VAL A 381 -8.25 -20.53 23.54
C VAL A 381 -8.94 -20.66 24.90
N PRO A 382 -9.64 -21.78 25.21
CA PRO A 382 -10.05 -22.03 26.59
C PRO A 382 -8.74 -22.07 27.36
N GLY A 383 -8.57 -21.23 28.38
CA GLY A 383 -7.34 -21.11 29.15
C GLY A 383 -6.79 -22.50 29.47
N SER A 384 -5.85 -22.99 28.66
CA SER A 384 -5.34 -24.36 28.80
C SER A 384 -4.19 -24.31 29.78
N SER A 385 -4.47 -23.85 30.99
CA SER A 385 -3.63 -24.21 32.12
C SER A 385 -4.23 -25.49 32.70
N LEU A 386 -3.49 -26.59 32.60
CA LEU A 386 -3.82 -27.89 33.23
C LEU A 386 -3.91 -27.82 34.78
N PHE A 387 -3.91 -26.61 35.35
CA PHE A 387 -3.86 -26.29 36.77
C PHE A 387 -4.88 -25.22 37.19
N GLU A 388 -5.85 -24.89 36.34
CA GLU A 388 -6.96 -23.99 36.69
C GLU A 388 -7.85 -24.68 37.73
N GLY A 389 -7.76 -24.19 38.98
CA GLY A 389 -8.39 -24.77 40.17
C GLY A 389 -7.41 -25.18 41.28
N LEU A 390 -6.10 -25.26 41.02
CA LEU A 390 -5.08 -25.60 42.04
C LEU A 390 -4.23 -24.40 42.48
N PHE A 391 -4.13 -23.35 41.65
CA PHE A 391 -3.36 -22.13 41.95
C PHE A 391 -4.04 -20.83 41.48
N ASP A 392 -5.36 -20.87 41.24
CA ASP A 392 -6.10 -19.65 40.95
C ASP A 392 -6.30 -18.92 42.29
N GLU A 393 -5.31 -18.08 42.66
CA GLU A 393 -5.66 -16.88 43.38
C GLU A 393 -6.62 -16.15 42.45
N ALA A 394 -7.93 -16.30 42.72
CA ALA A 394 -8.97 -15.51 42.06
C ALA A 394 -8.42 -14.09 41.94
N ASP A 395 -8.28 -13.57 40.72
CA ASP A 395 -7.81 -12.21 40.53
C ASP A 395 -8.87 -11.30 41.18
N GLU A 396 -8.69 -11.00 42.47
CA GLU A 396 -9.57 -10.15 43.28
C GLU A 396 -9.67 -8.73 42.68
N SER A 397 -8.91 -8.45 41.62
CA SER A 397 -8.90 -7.23 40.83
C SER A 397 -9.63 -7.29 39.49
N ALA A 398 -10.28 -8.41 39.15
CA ALA A 398 -11.08 -8.53 37.93
C ALA A 398 -12.33 -7.63 37.98
N ASP A 399 -12.50 -6.78 36.97
CA ASP A 399 -13.70 -5.94 36.87
C ASP A 399 -14.96 -6.82 36.81
N TRP A 400 -15.95 -6.46 37.62
CA TRP A 400 -17.23 -7.15 37.66
C TRP A 400 -18.23 -6.54 36.67
N TYR A 401 -18.96 -7.38 35.94
CA TYR A 401 -20.09 -7.01 35.09
C TYR A 401 -21.25 -8.01 35.31
N PRO A 402 -22.53 -7.58 35.28
CA PRO A 402 -23.65 -8.50 35.42
C PRO A 402 -23.67 -9.59 34.34
N ASP A 403 -23.99 -10.83 34.73
CA ASP A 403 -24.14 -11.93 33.79
C ASP A 403 -25.25 -11.64 32.75
N PRO A 404 -25.03 -11.98 31.45
CA PRO A 404 -23.90 -12.75 30.94
C PRO A 404 -22.63 -11.93 30.67
N GLY A 405 -22.62 -10.61 30.75
CA GLY A 405 -21.53 -9.76 30.25
C GLY A 405 -21.87 -9.08 28.92
N ILE A 406 -20.84 -8.61 28.20
CA ILE A 406 -20.93 -7.95 26.90
C ILE A 406 -20.41 -8.91 25.82
N ASP A 407 -21.31 -9.48 25.03
CA ASP A 407 -20.94 -10.32 23.90
C ASP A 407 -20.92 -9.49 22.60
N VAL A 408 -19.78 -9.43 21.91
CA VAL A 408 -19.61 -8.65 20.67
C VAL A 408 -19.54 -9.62 19.48
N PRO A 409 -20.55 -9.64 18.59
CA PRO A 409 -20.57 -10.56 17.45
C PRO A 409 -19.64 -10.11 16.32
N TYR A 410 -19.00 -11.10 15.69
CA TYR A 410 -18.25 -10.96 14.43
C TYR A 410 -18.63 -12.08 13.46
N GLU A 411 -19.21 -11.72 12.32
CA GLU A 411 -19.74 -12.67 11.36
C GLU A 411 -18.65 -13.26 10.44
N PRO A 412 -18.59 -14.59 10.25
CA PRO A 412 -17.56 -15.24 9.42
C PRO A 412 -17.62 -14.87 7.93
N HIS A 413 -18.77 -14.40 7.45
CA HIS A 413 -19.01 -14.09 6.04
C HIS A 413 -19.05 -12.57 5.77
N SER A 414 -18.92 -11.74 6.81
CA SER A 414 -18.87 -10.28 6.66
C SER A 414 -17.43 -9.84 6.48
N ALA A 415 -17.09 -9.37 5.28
CA ALA A 415 -15.77 -8.82 4.99
C ALA A 415 -15.43 -7.63 5.91
N PHE A 416 -16.45 -6.84 6.27
CA PHE A 416 -16.31 -5.73 7.22
C PHE A 416 -15.92 -6.24 8.61
N ASP A 417 -16.64 -7.21 9.16
CA ASP A 417 -16.41 -7.76 10.50
C ASP A 417 -15.01 -8.35 10.61
N LEU A 418 -14.62 -9.17 9.63
CA LEU A 418 -13.29 -9.78 9.62
C LEU A 418 -12.17 -8.72 9.55
N CYS A 419 -12.36 -7.65 8.77
CA CYS A 419 -11.39 -6.55 8.72
C CYS A 419 -11.37 -5.71 9.99
N ALA A 420 -12.52 -5.44 10.60
CA ALA A 420 -12.61 -4.77 11.90
C ALA A 420 -11.94 -5.61 13.00
N LEU A 421 -12.06 -6.93 12.94
CA LEU A 421 -11.35 -7.85 13.84
C LEU A 421 -9.84 -7.83 13.59
N LEU A 422 -9.38 -7.78 12.34
CA LEU A 422 -7.95 -7.58 12.04
C LEU A 422 -7.43 -6.25 12.59
N ALA A 423 -8.21 -5.17 12.47
CA ALA A 423 -7.85 -3.86 13.02
C ALA A 423 -7.74 -3.92 14.56
N LEU A 424 -8.70 -4.59 15.22
CA LEU A 424 -8.69 -4.85 16.66
C LEU A 424 -7.43 -5.59 17.09
N THR A 425 -7.10 -6.71 16.43
CA THR A 425 -5.95 -7.53 16.80
C THR A 425 -4.63 -6.82 16.56
N ARG A 426 -4.58 -5.88 15.60
CA ARG A 426 -3.40 -5.06 15.31
C ARG A 426 -3.24 -3.92 16.31
N LEU A 427 -4.34 -3.32 16.75
CA LEU A 427 -4.35 -2.24 17.75
C LEU A 427 -4.17 -2.76 19.18
N GLY A 428 -4.69 -3.95 19.47
CA GLY A 428 -4.68 -4.61 20.78
C GLY A 428 -5.84 -4.21 21.71
N HIS A 429 -6.74 -3.34 21.25
CA HIS A 429 -7.87 -2.85 22.04
C HIS A 429 -8.96 -2.24 21.15
N ALA A 430 -10.18 -2.14 21.68
CA ALA A 430 -11.29 -1.41 21.07
C ALA A 430 -11.64 -0.16 21.89
N ARG A 431 -12.33 0.78 21.26
CA ARG A 431 -13.10 1.81 21.97
C ARG A 431 -14.46 1.22 22.33
N LEU A 432 -14.75 1.03 23.62
CA LEU A 432 -16.05 0.57 24.09
C LEU A 432 -16.90 1.78 24.48
N GLU A 433 -18.01 1.99 23.77
CA GLU A 433 -19.00 3.04 24.04
C GLU A 433 -20.24 2.46 24.70
N PHE A 434 -20.49 2.91 25.92
CA PHE A 434 -21.71 2.61 26.65
C PHE A 434 -22.78 3.64 26.28
N LEU A 435 -23.93 3.16 25.84
CA LEU A 435 -25.05 3.99 25.39
C LEU A 435 -26.26 3.81 26.31
N THR A 436 -27.03 4.88 26.48
CA THR A 436 -28.34 4.83 27.12
C THR A 436 -29.41 5.32 26.16
N VAL A 437 -30.45 4.52 25.98
CA VAL A 437 -31.61 4.88 25.15
C VAL A 437 -32.76 5.29 26.07
N HIS A 438 -33.13 6.57 26.04
CA HIS A 438 -34.18 7.15 26.85
C HIS A 438 -35.58 6.79 26.31
N ALA A 439 -36.61 7.01 27.14
CA ALA A 439 -37.99 6.68 26.79
C ALA A 439 -38.55 7.51 25.62
N ASP A 440 -37.97 8.69 25.36
CA ASP A 440 -38.28 9.55 24.21
C ASP A 440 -37.54 9.12 22.92
N GLY A 441 -36.80 8.01 22.95
CA GLY A 441 -36.00 7.51 21.83
C GLY A 441 -34.66 8.23 21.64
N THR A 442 -34.33 9.21 22.50
CA THR A 442 -33.02 9.86 22.45
C THR A 442 -31.94 8.92 22.96
N VAL A 443 -30.80 8.90 22.25
CA VAL A 443 -29.64 8.07 22.60
C VAL A 443 -28.55 8.99 23.10
N ARG A 444 -27.92 8.64 24.22
CA ARG A 444 -26.79 9.37 24.80
C ARG A 444 -25.63 8.45 25.10
N THR A 445 -24.42 8.97 24.96
CA THR A 445 -23.20 8.27 25.35
C THR A 445 -23.01 8.42 26.86
N LEU A 446 -23.05 7.31 27.60
CA LEU A 446 -22.82 7.27 29.04
C LEU A 446 -21.33 7.42 29.35
N ARG A 447 -20.49 6.68 28.64
CA ARG A 447 -19.04 6.64 28.83
C ARG A 447 -18.37 6.00 27.61
N SER A 448 -17.17 6.45 27.30
CA SER A 448 -16.25 5.74 26.41
C SER A 448 -15.04 5.27 27.21
N VAL A 449 -14.59 4.05 26.96
CA VAL A 449 -13.41 3.46 27.62
C VAL A 449 -12.60 2.63 26.63
N ARG A 450 -11.29 2.58 26.82
CA ARG A 450 -10.38 1.72 26.07
C ARG A 450 -10.45 0.30 26.63
N ALA A 451 -11.03 -0.64 25.89
CA ALA A 451 -11.15 -2.04 26.30
C ALA A 451 -10.02 -2.88 25.68
N LEU A 452 -9.10 -3.36 26.51
CA LEU A 452 -7.92 -4.14 26.10
C LEU A 452 -8.29 -5.59 25.75
N VAL A 453 -7.65 -6.13 24.72
CA VAL A 453 -7.77 -7.55 24.32
C VAL A 453 -6.52 -8.31 24.79
N ARG A 454 -6.70 -9.55 25.25
CA ARG A 454 -5.56 -10.41 25.63
C ARG A 454 -4.71 -10.74 24.40
N GLU A 455 -3.40 -10.86 24.58
CA GLU A 455 -2.47 -11.12 23.48
C GLU A 455 -2.72 -12.48 22.79
N ASP A 456 -3.08 -13.50 23.58
CA ASP A 456 -3.42 -14.83 23.08
C ASP A 456 -4.69 -14.79 22.21
N ASP A 457 -5.74 -14.11 22.70
CA ASP A 457 -6.99 -13.91 21.98
C ASP A 457 -6.76 -13.13 20.68
N ALA A 458 -5.98 -12.04 20.75
CA ALA A 458 -5.64 -11.25 19.57
C ALA A 458 -4.90 -12.08 18.50
N THR A 459 -4.04 -13.01 18.93
CA THR A 459 -3.35 -13.93 18.02
C THR A 459 -4.29 -14.94 17.38
N ALA A 460 -5.23 -15.49 18.17
CA ALA A 460 -6.23 -16.43 17.68
C ALA A 460 -7.21 -15.77 16.69
N TYR A 461 -7.79 -14.63 17.06
CA TYR A 461 -8.69 -13.83 16.23
C TYR A 461 -8.05 -13.44 14.90
N ARG A 462 -6.79 -13.02 14.91
CA ARG A 462 -6.07 -12.67 13.67
C ARG A 462 -5.91 -13.89 12.75
N ARG A 463 -5.56 -15.05 13.31
CA ARG A 463 -5.38 -16.28 12.54
C ARG A 463 -6.71 -16.69 11.89
N TRP A 464 -7.79 -16.67 12.66
CA TRP A 464 -9.12 -16.99 12.19
C TRP A 464 -9.61 -16.00 11.13
N ALA A 465 -9.52 -14.69 11.39
CA ALA A 465 -9.96 -13.66 10.46
C ALA A 465 -9.19 -13.71 9.13
N LEU A 466 -7.89 -13.96 9.17
CA LEU A 466 -7.09 -14.15 7.96
C LEU A 466 -7.49 -15.39 7.18
N ALA A 467 -7.79 -16.50 7.85
CA ALA A 467 -8.25 -17.72 7.18
C ALA A 467 -9.58 -17.47 6.45
N ALA A 468 -10.57 -16.92 7.16
CA ALA A 468 -11.88 -16.58 6.59
C ALA A 468 -11.76 -15.57 5.43
N LEU A 469 -10.98 -14.50 5.58
CA LEU A 469 -10.74 -13.53 4.50
C LEU A 469 -10.04 -14.14 3.29
N THR A 470 -9.12 -15.08 3.49
CA THR A 470 -8.41 -15.74 2.39
C THR A 470 -9.35 -16.68 1.61
N GLU A 471 -10.30 -17.33 2.29
CA GLU A 471 -11.34 -18.12 1.64
C GLU A 471 -12.31 -17.25 0.83
N MET A 472 -12.72 -16.10 1.38
CA MET A 472 -13.61 -15.16 0.68
C MET A 472 -12.92 -14.44 -0.49
N ALA A 473 -11.74 -13.87 -0.25
CA ALA A 473 -10.95 -13.12 -1.20
C ALA A 473 -9.46 -13.49 -1.05
N ALA A 474 -9.01 -14.50 -1.79
CA ALA A 474 -7.62 -14.95 -1.79
C ALA A 474 -6.61 -13.81 -2.06
N ASP A 475 -7.02 -12.76 -2.78
CA ASP A 475 -6.27 -11.53 -2.94
C ASP A 475 -6.98 -10.37 -2.21
N PRO A 476 -6.32 -9.62 -1.32
CA PRO A 476 -6.85 -8.39 -0.73
C PRO A 476 -7.43 -7.40 -1.75
N GLU A 477 -6.93 -7.37 -2.98
CA GLU A 477 -7.49 -6.50 -4.01
C GLU A 477 -8.90 -6.90 -4.44
N ASP A 478 -9.25 -8.19 -4.36
CA ASP A 478 -10.57 -8.71 -4.67
C ASP A 478 -11.57 -8.38 -3.52
N LEU A 479 -11.09 -7.97 -2.33
CA LEU A 479 -11.91 -7.59 -1.18
C LEU A 479 -12.81 -6.39 -1.46
N ALA A 480 -12.30 -5.35 -2.13
CA ALA A 480 -13.09 -4.15 -2.42
C ALA A 480 -14.32 -4.45 -3.30
N ASP A 481 -14.21 -5.43 -4.19
CA ASP A 481 -15.33 -5.90 -5.02
C ASP A 481 -16.34 -6.75 -4.23
N LEU A 482 -15.94 -7.37 -3.11
CA LEU A 482 -16.84 -8.11 -2.22
C LEU A 482 -17.60 -7.19 -1.29
N ILE A 483 -16.91 -6.29 -0.57
CA ILE A 483 -17.58 -5.37 0.35
C ILE A 483 -18.60 -4.50 -0.40
N ALA A 484 -18.26 -4.15 -1.64
CA ALA A 484 -19.16 -3.50 -2.58
C ALA A 484 -20.48 -4.25 -2.87
N ARG A 485 -20.50 -5.58 -2.88
CA ARG A 485 -21.69 -6.37 -3.19
C ARG A 485 -22.57 -6.56 -1.95
N ASP A 486 -21.95 -6.75 -0.79
CA ASP A 486 -22.65 -6.93 0.49
C ASP A 486 -23.55 -5.72 0.84
N GLU A 487 -23.16 -4.50 0.44
CA GLU A 487 -23.98 -3.29 0.60
C GLU A 487 -25.18 -3.23 -0.38
N GLU A 488 -25.04 -3.77 -1.59
CA GLU A 488 -26.12 -3.75 -2.59
C GLU A 488 -27.24 -4.73 -2.21
N ASP A 489 -26.91 -5.83 -1.50
CA ASP A 489 -27.88 -6.80 -0.99
C ASP A 489 -28.61 -6.33 0.29
N THR A 490 -28.08 -5.34 1.02
CA THR A 490 -28.71 -4.81 2.25
C THR A 490 -29.74 -3.70 1.99
N ASP A 491 -29.73 -3.08 0.81
CA ASP A 491 -30.68 -2.03 0.40
C ASP A 491 -31.95 -2.58 -0.29
N GLU A 492 -32.05 -3.88 -0.58
CA GLU A 492 -33.30 -4.49 -1.08
C GLU A 492 -34.18 -4.99 0.08
N PRO A 493 -35.41 -4.49 0.26
CA PRO A 493 -36.32 -5.02 1.27
C PRO A 493 -36.73 -6.45 0.89
N HIS A 494 -36.28 -7.42 1.69
CA HIS A 494 -36.69 -8.81 1.58
C HIS A 494 -38.22 -8.95 1.79
N GLU A 495 -38.98 -9.02 0.70
CA GLU A 495 -40.29 -9.65 0.73
C GLU A 495 -40.11 -11.17 0.87
N THR A 496 -40.43 -11.68 2.04
CA THR A 496 -40.63 -13.10 2.30
C THR A 496 -41.72 -13.65 1.39
N THR A 497 -41.46 -14.72 0.63
CA THR A 497 -42.43 -15.82 0.39
C THR A 497 -41.74 -17.06 -0.17
N GLY A 498 -42.15 -18.23 0.33
CA GLY A 498 -41.45 -19.50 0.16
C GLY A 498 -41.80 -20.34 -1.06
N ALA A 499 -40.98 -21.39 -1.23
CA ALA A 499 -41.20 -22.70 -1.87
C ALA A 499 -42.04 -22.78 -3.17
N ASP A 500 -41.41 -23.22 -4.27
CA ASP A 500 -41.52 -24.59 -4.80
C ASP A 500 -40.61 -24.79 -6.04
N ARG A 501 -40.19 -26.04 -6.26
CA ARG A 501 -39.36 -26.53 -7.37
C ARG A 501 -40.15 -26.52 -8.69
N THR A 502 -39.49 -26.27 -9.82
CA THR A 502 -39.39 -27.21 -10.97
C THR A 502 -38.68 -26.59 -12.18
N ARG A 503 -37.93 -27.43 -12.91
CA ARG A 503 -37.39 -27.18 -14.25
C ARG A 503 -38.54 -27.07 -15.26
N ASP A 504 -38.48 -26.16 -16.23
CA ASP A 504 -38.44 -26.51 -17.66
C ASP A 504 -38.16 -25.31 -18.57
N THR A 505 -37.64 -25.67 -19.73
CA THR A 505 -37.34 -24.95 -20.98
C THR A 505 -38.53 -24.21 -21.62
N GLY A 506 -38.23 -23.21 -22.47
CA GLY A 506 -39.20 -22.75 -23.48
C GLY A 506 -39.14 -21.26 -23.84
N SER A 507 -38.78 -21.00 -25.09
CA SER A 507 -38.81 -19.72 -25.82
C SER A 507 -40.16 -18.98 -25.79
N GLY A 508 -40.13 -17.64 -25.78
CA GLY A 508 -41.33 -16.82 -26.03
C GLY A 508 -41.12 -15.30 -25.98
N THR A 509 -41.03 -14.70 -27.17
CA THR A 509 -40.95 -13.30 -27.62
C THR A 509 -41.81 -12.22 -26.89
N GLY A 510 -41.13 -11.19 -26.33
CA GLY A 510 -41.41 -9.73 -26.30
C GLY A 510 -42.69 -9.15 -25.63
N PRO A 511 -42.84 -7.80 -25.50
CA PRO A 511 -41.85 -6.71 -25.49
C PRO A 511 -42.00 -5.75 -24.27
N GLY A 512 -40.96 -5.00 -23.89
CA GLY A 512 -41.07 -4.02 -22.80
C GLY A 512 -39.85 -3.13 -22.57
N THR A 513 -39.85 -1.98 -23.23
CA THR A 513 -39.49 -0.66 -22.68
C THR A 513 -38.08 -0.46 -22.09
N ALA A 514 -37.13 -0.12 -22.97
CA ALA A 514 -35.91 0.59 -22.60
C ALA A 514 -36.14 2.12 -22.69
N PRO A 515 -35.60 2.94 -21.76
CA PRO A 515 -35.54 4.38 -21.95
C PRO A 515 -34.35 4.74 -22.84
N SER A 516 -34.63 5.34 -23.99
CA SER A 516 -33.65 5.91 -24.91
C SER A 516 -32.97 7.16 -24.31
N PRO A 517 -31.66 7.37 -24.52
CA PRO A 517 -31.04 8.67 -24.34
C PRO A 517 -31.28 9.53 -25.59
N GLU A 518 -31.73 10.76 -25.36
CA GLU A 518 -32.05 11.74 -26.40
C GLU A 518 -30.79 12.12 -27.21
N GLN A 519 -30.86 11.90 -28.52
CA GLN A 519 -29.93 12.42 -29.51
C GLN A 519 -30.43 13.79 -29.99
N GLY A 520 -29.77 14.86 -29.56
CA GLY A 520 -29.87 16.18 -30.20
C GLY A 520 -28.90 16.25 -31.39
N GLY A 521 -29.42 16.01 -32.59
CA GLY A 521 -28.66 16.17 -33.85
C GLY A 521 -28.48 17.64 -34.24
N SER A 522 -27.22 18.08 -34.35
CA SER A 522 -26.82 19.17 -35.22
C SER A 522 -25.83 18.63 -36.27
N PRO A 523 -25.92 19.05 -37.55
CA PRO A 523 -25.16 18.45 -38.63
C PRO A 523 -23.72 18.98 -38.58
N SER A 524 -22.84 18.30 -37.84
CA SER A 524 -21.41 18.54 -37.94
C SER A 524 -20.93 17.96 -39.27
N GLY A 525 -20.56 18.86 -40.19
CA GLY A 525 -19.96 18.53 -41.47
C GLY A 525 -18.79 17.55 -41.34
N ARG A 526 -18.57 16.78 -42.41
CA ARG A 526 -17.40 15.93 -42.66
C ARG A 526 -16.13 16.63 -42.15
N ARG A 527 -15.63 16.19 -41.01
CA ARG A 527 -14.26 16.48 -40.56
C ARG A 527 -13.34 15.63 -41.39
N THR A 528 -12.46 16.26 -42.15
CA THR A 528 -11.34 15.64 -42.85
C THR A 528 -10.40 15.00 -41.83
N THR A 529 -10.05 13.74 -42.05
CA THR A 529 -9.20 12.88 -41.22
C THR A 529 -7.74 13.31 -41.28
N ASN A 530 -7.41 14.49 -40.74
CA ASN A 530 -6.06 15.04 -40.81
C ASN A 530 -5.13 14.56 -39.68
N GLY A 531 -5.58 13.67 -38.79
CA GLY A 531 -4.79 13.18 -37.64
C GLY A 531 -4.72 11.65 -37.46
N SER A 532 -5.42 10.87 -38.29
CA SER A 532 -5.39 9.41 -38.22
C SER A 532 -4.17 8.84 -38.95
N LEU A 533 -3.65 7.69 -38.51
CA LEU A 533 -2.68 6.95 -39.30
C LEU A 533 -3.34 6.57 -40.65
N PRO A 534 -2.71 6.82 -41.83
CA PRO A 534 -3.30 6.56 -43.12
C PRO A 534 -3.76 5.10 -43.20
N PRO A 535 -4.93 4.81 -43.81
CA PRO A 535 -5.43 3.44 -43.93
C PRO A 535 -4.40 2.48 -44.52
N GLU A 536 -3.55 2.96 -45.42
CA GLU A 536 -2.44 2.22 -46.03
C GLU A 536 -1.30 1.94 -45.05
N LEU A 537 -0.94 2.90 -44.20
CA LEU A 537 0.09 2.72 -43.16
C LEU A 537 -0.43 1.79 -42.07
N LEU A 538 -1.66 1.97 -41.60
CA LEU A 538 -2.33 1.03 -40.69
C LEU A 538 -2.44 -0.37 -41.31
N GLY A 539 -2.72 -0.47 -42.59
CA GLY A 539 -2.72 -1.73 -43.33
C GLY A 539 -1.34 -2.40 -43.34
N LYS A 540 -0.27 -1.63 -43.58
CA LYS A 540 1.13 -2.10 -43.53
C LYS A 540 1.52 -2.52 -42.11
N VAL A 541 1.23 -1.71 -41.10
CA VAL A 541 1.47 -2.02 -39.68
C VAL A 541 0.72 -3.29 -39.30
N ARG A 542 -0.58 -3.41 -39.59
CA ARG A 542 -1.36 -4.64 -39.33
C ARG A 542 -0.85 -5.85 -40.11
N ALA A 543 -0.30 -5.68 -41.30
CA ALA A 543 0.29 -6.77 -42.07
C ALA A 543 1.62 -7.23 -41.47
N LEU A 544 2.45 -6.30 -41.01
CA LEU A 544 3.69 -6.59 -40.29
C LEU A 544 3.39 -7.33 -38.97
N LEU A 545 2.42 -6.85 -38.21
CA LEU A 545 2.01 -7.50 -36.95
C LEU A 545 1.44 -8.91 -37.17
N ARG A 546 0.60 -9.10 -38.20
CA ARG A 546 0.11 -10.45 -38.54
C ARG A 546 1.23 -11.42 -38.91
N LYS A 547 2.29 -10.95 -39.57
CA LYS A 547 3.46 -11.78 -39.88
C LYS A 547 4.29 -12.09 -38.64
N ALA A 548 4.34 -11.16 -37.68
CA ALA A 548 5.00 -11.39 -36.41
C ALA A 548 4.24 -12.38 -35.50
N GLU A 549 2.91 -12.43 -35.63
CA GLU A 549 2.04 -13.34 -34.87
C GLU A 549 1.85 -14.72 -35.53
N ASP A 550 2.42 -14.95 -36.71
CA ASP A 550 2.32 -16.24 -37.42
C ASP A 550 3.16 -17.31 -36.70
N ARG A 551 2.55 -18.46 -36.40
CA ARG A 551 3.24 -19.61 -35.78
C ARG A 551 4.37 -20.17 -36.63
N ALA A 552 4.38 -19.88 -37.93
CA ALA A 552 5.43 -20.30 -38.86
C ALA A 552 6.62 -19.33 -38.91
N ALA A 553 6.50 -18.12 -38.35
CA ALA A 553 7.59 -17.14 -38.33
C ALA A 553 8.68 -17.57 -37.33
N THR A 554 9.95 -17.44 -37.73
CA THR A 554 11.06 -17.59 -36.79
C THR A 554 11.08 -16.43 -35.79
N GLU A 555 11.70 -16.64 -34.63
CA GLU A 555 11.85 -15.58 -33.62
C GLU A 555 12.59 -14.36 -34.18
N GLU A 556 13.45 -14.52 -35.18
CA GLU A 556 14.16 -13.41 -35.83
C GLU A 556 13.29 -12.63 -36.81
N GLU A 557 12.44 -13.33 -37.57
CA GLU A 557 11.52 -12.72 -38.53
C GLU A 557 10.37 -12.00 -37.84
N ALA A 558 9.81 -12.58 -36.77
CA ALA A 558 8.81 -11.92 -35.95
C ALA A 558 9.35 -10.59 -35.40
N ARG A 559 10.56 -10.62 -34.83
CA ARG A 559 11.33 -9.45 -34.37
C ARG A 559 11.48 -8.39 -35.46
N ALA A 560 11.84 -8.78 -36.67
CA ALA A 560 12.02 -7.83 -37.77
C ALA A 560 10.71 -7.16 -38.22
N PHE A 561 9.58 -7.90 -38.23
CA PHE A 561 8.30 -7.34 -38.66
C PHE A 561 7.70 -6.38 -37.64
N LEU A 562 7.70 -6.76 -36.36
CA LEU A 562 7.33 -5.84 -35.29
C LEU A 562 8.28 -4.65 -35.26
N ALA A 563 9.60 -4.85 -35.48
CA ALA A 563 10.60 -3.78 -35.59
C ALA A 563 10.18 -2.70 -36.56
N LYS A 564 9.79 -3.14 -37.76
CA LYS A 564 9.38 -2.20 -38.78
C LYS A 564 8.04 -1.53 -38.46
N ALA A 565 7.14 -2.21 -37.75
CA ALA A 565 5.83 -1.66 -37.40
C ALA A 565 5.95 -0.49 -36.41
N THR A 566 6.73 -0.63 -35.33
CA THR A 566 6.86 0.43 -34.31
C THR A 566 7.72 1.59 -34.79
N GLU A 567 8.80 1.34 -35.54
CA GLU A 567 9.58 2.38 -36.21
C GLU A 567 8.67 3.24 -37.10
N LEU A 568 7.84 2.60 -37.93
CA LEU A 568 6.89 3.29 -38.82
C LEU A 568 5.85 4.11 -38.04
N MET A 569 5.33 3.59 -36.92
CA MET A 569 4.38 4.31 -36.07
C MET A 569 5.04 5.51 -35.37
N ALA A 570 6.26 5.36 -34.85
CA ALA A 570 6.99 6.44 -34.18
C ALA A 570 7.38 7.56 -35.15
N LYS A 571 7.97 7.22 -36.29
CA LYS A 571 8.37 8.18 -37.32
C LYS A 571 7.17 8.97 -37.84
N TYR A 572 6.09 8.26 -38.20
CA TYR A 572 4.89 8.91 -38.72
C TYR A 572 4.20 9.81 -37.69
N GLY A 573 4.14 9.40 -36.42
CA GLY A 573 3.56 10.23 -35.35
C GLY A 573 4.28 11.58 -35.19
N ILE A 574 5.62 11.57 -35.29
CA ILE A 574 6.44 12.79 -35.23
C ILE A 574 6.28 13.62 -36.52
N GLU A 575 6.32 12.99 -37.69
CA GLU A 575 6.11 13.68 -38.97
C GLU A 575 4.75 14.37 -39.05
N GLN A 576 3.67 13.72 -38.59
CA GLN A 576 2.34 14.34 -38.53
C GLN A 576 2.30 15.53 -37.57
N ALA A 577 2.87 15.38 -36.38
CA ALA A 577 2.95 16.48 -35.43
C ALA A 577 3.67 17.71 -36.02
N MET A 578 4.69 17.48 -36.87
CA MET A 578 5.42 18.54 -37.57
C MET A 578 4.71 19.12 -38.79
N LEU A 579 3.75 18.40 -39.39
CA LEU A 579 2.99 18.80 -40.58
C LEU A 579 1.65 19.48 -40.24
N GLU A 580 1.20 19.41 -38.98
CA GLU A 580 -0.03 20.06 -38.53
C GLU A 580 0.07 21.60 -38.59
N ASP A 581 -0.97 22.23 -39.14
CA ASP A 581 -1.07 23.68 -39.28
C ASP A 581 -1.24 24.34 -37.90
N PRO A 582 -0.32 25.24 -37.47
CA PRO A 582 -0.40 25.92 -36.19
C PRO A 582 -1.64 26.82 -36.04
N ASP A 583 -2.22 27.28 -37.16
CA ASP A 583 -3.43 28.13 -37.15
C ASP A 583 -4.73 27.31 -37.07
N ARG A 584 -4.66 25.98 -37.26
CA ARG A 584 -5.81 25.07 -37.15
C ARG A 584 -5.43 23.65 -36.69
N PRO A 585 -4.91 23.48 -35.46
CA PRO A 585 -4.49 22.18 -34.95
C PRO A 585 -5.69 21.22 -34.84
N ALA A 586 -5.49 19.96 -35.22
CA ALA A 586 -6.43 18.90 -34.87
C ALA A 586 -6.42 18.75 -33.34
N GLY A 587 -7.54 19.02 -32.66
CA GLY A 587 -7.58 18.93 -31.20
C GLY A 587 -7.34 17.50 -30.67
N PRO A 588 -6.95 17.35 -29.39
CA PRO A 588 -6.80 16.05 -28.75
C PRO A 588 -8.15 15.33 -28.72
N LEU A 589 -8.10 14.00 -28.81
CA LEU A 589 -9.24 13.12 -28.65
C LEU A 589 -9.18 12.42 -27.30
N ASP A 590 -10.33 11.93 -26.87
CA ASP A 590 -10.45 11.01 -25.76
C ASP A 590 -11.16 9.72 -26.21
N LYS A 591 -10.65 8.58 -25.73
CA LYS A 591 -11.15 7.25 -26.09
C LYS A 591 -11.14 6.33 -24.88
N VAL A 592 -12.24 5.65 -24.64
CA VAL A 592 -12.31 4.61 -23.60
C VAL A 592 -12.04 3.24 -24.21
N VAL A 593 -11.05 2.55 -23.65
CA VAL A 593 -10.68 1.17 -24.01
C VAL A 593 -11.11 0.24 -22.89
N GLU A 594 -11.84 -0.81 -23.23
CA GLU A 594 -12.22 -1.87 -22.31
C GLU A 594 -11.21 -3.01 -22.32
N VAL A 595 -10.85 -3.47 -21.13
CA VAL A 595 -9.84 -4.49 -20.87
C VAL A 595 -10.50 -5.60 -20.06
N HIS A 596 -10.65 -6.76 -20.68
CA HIS A 596 -11.34 -7.90 -20.08
C HIS A 596 -10.39 -8.93 -19.46
N PRO A 597 -10.88 -9.76 -18.52
CA PRO A 597 -10.12 -10.87 -17.93
C PRO A 597 -9.51 -11.83 -18.98
N PRO A 598 -8.46 -12.59 -18.60
CA PRO A 598 -7.81 -12.64 -17.28
C PRO A 598 -6.88 -11.44 -17.04
N TYR A 599 -6.49 -11.17 -15.78
CA TYR A 599 -5.50 -10.13 -15.42
C TYR A 599 -5.81 -8.72 -15.94
N ALA A 600 -7.09 -8.32 -15.87
CA ALA A 600 -7.54 -7.02 -16.38
C ALA A 600 -6.74 -5.85 -15.77
N LYS A 601 -6.35 -5.92 -14.50
CA LYS A 601 -5.54 -4.88 -13.84
C LYS A 601 -4.16 -4.72 -14.48
N GLU A 602 -3.45 -5.82 -14.69
CA GLU A 602 -2.13 -5.85 -15.30
C GLU A 602 -2.19 -5.41 -16.77
N MET A 603 -3.26 -5.78 -17.49
CA MET A 603 -3.50 -5.32 -18.86
C MET A 603 -3.83 -3.82 -18.94
N ARG A 604 -4.67 -3.28 -18.05
CA ARG A 604 -4.93 -1.84 -17.98
C ARG A 604 -3.65 -1.06 -17.71
N ARG A 605 -2.77 -1.63 -16.88
CA ARG A 605 -1.45 -1.07 -16.61
C ARG A 605 -0.58 -1.08 -17.85
N LEU A 606 -0.46 -2.22 -18.53
CA LEU A 606 0.27 -2.33 -19.80
C LEU A 606 -0.19 -1.23 -20.78
N LEU A 607 -1.51 -1.10 -20.98
CA LEU A 607 -2.08 -0.08 -21.85
C LEU A 607 -1.73 1.34 -21.40
N SER A 608 -1.90 1.65 -20.11
CA SER A 608 -1.64 3.00 -19.57
C SER A 608 -0.17 3.40 -19.68
N TRP A 609 0.74 2.44 -19.46
CA TRP A 609 2.18 2.67 -19.54
C TRP A 609 2.66 2.82 -20.98
N ILE A 610 2.15 2.01 -21.91
CA ILE A 610 2.37 2.18 -23.36
C ILE A 610 1.82 3.55 -23.79
N ALA A 611 0.59 3.88 -23.42
CA ALA A 611 -0.04 5.15 -23.78
C ALA A 611 0.79 6.35 -23.28
N GLY A 612 1.28 6.29 -22.04
CA GLY A 612 2.20 7.29 -21.49
C GLY A 612 3.51 7.41 -22.28
N ALA A 613 4.10 6.28 -22.70
CA ALA A 613 5.28 6.27 -23.55
C ALA A 613 5.00 6.84 -24.96
N MET A 614 3.78 6.69 -25.47
CA MET A 614 3.29 7.23 -26.73
C MET A 614 2.71 8.66 -26.59
N ARG A 615 3.10 9.42 -25.56
CA ARG A 615 2.66 10.82 -25.30
C ARG A 615 1.17 11.01 -25.04
N CYS A 616 0.42 9.95 -24.76
CA CYS A 616 -0.96 10.05 -24.29
C CYS A 616 -1.00 10.20 -22.76
N ARG A 617 -2.13 10.68 -22.24
CA ARG A 617 -2.50 10.58 -20.82
C ARG A 617 -3.54 9.48 -20.66
N SER A 618 -3.46 8.73 -19.56
CA SER A 618 -4.42 7.68 -19.22
C SER A 618 -5.04 7.96 -17.85
N VAL A 619 -6.36 7.84 -17.77
CA VAL A 619 -7.12 7.91 -16.52
C VAL A 619 -7.82 6.57 -16.30
N TYR A 620 -7.77 6.07 -15.07
CA TYR A 620 -8.67 5.02 -14.61
C TYR A 620 -9.93 5.68 -14.08
N PRO A 621 -11.07 5.60 -14.78
CA PRO A 621 -12.29 6.24 -14.30
C PRO A 621 -12.72 5.58 -12.98
N GLY A 622 -13.11 6.39 -12.00
CA GLY A 622 -13.57 5.90 -10.69
C GLY A 622 -14.91 5.16 -10.78
N GLY A 623 -15.24 4.41 -9.73
CA GLY A 623 -16.49 3.66 -9.59
C GLY A 623 -16.44 2.22 -10.12
N LYS A 624 -17.20 1.33 -9.47
CA LYS A 624 -17.21 -0.14 -9.68
C LYS A 624 -17.44 -0.56 -11.14
N ALA A 625 -18.31 0.17 -11.87
CA ALA A 625 -18.64 -0.09 -13.27
C ALA A 625 -17.47 0.17 -14.24
N ASN A 626 -16.46 0.94 -13.82
CA ASN A 626 -15.34 1.36 -14.67
C ASN A 626 -14.04 0.56 -14.44
N ARG A 627 -14.08 -0.50 -13.64
CA ARG A 627 -12.89 -1.30 -13.26
C ARG A 627 -12.13 -1.90 -14.45
N HIS A 628 -12.81 -2.13 -15.56
CA HIS A 628 -12.25 -2.67 -16.81
C HIS A 628 -11.88 -1.59 -17.83
N ARG A 629 -12.04 -0.31 -17.50
CA ARG A 629 -11.91 0.80 -18.46
C ARG A 629 -10.61 1.57 -18.23
N VAL A 630 -9.97 1.94 -19.32
CA VAL A 630 -8.89 2.94 -19.36
C VAL A 630 -9.34 4.05 -20.29
N HIS A 631 -9.36 5.28 -19.80
CA HIS A 631 -9.70 6.45 -20.59
C HIS A 631 -8.42 7.12 -21.07
N LEU A 632 -8.16 7.05 -22.37
CA LEU A 632 -6.98 7.63 -23.00
C LEU A 632 -7.31 9.02 -23.53
N PHE A 633 -6.36 9.94 -23.38
CA PHE A 633 -6.39 11.30 -23.87
C PHE A 633 -5.11 11.52 -24.68
N GLY A 634 -5.23 11.97 -25.92
CA GLY A 634 -4.09 12.10 -26.80
C GLY A 634 -4.51 12.45 -28.22
N PHE A 635 -3.54 12.61 -29.10
CA PHE A 635 -3.84 12.78 -30.51
C PHE A 635 -4.17 11.43 -31.15
N GLU A 636 -4.95 11.46 -32.22
CA GLU A 636 -5.52 10.23 -32.82
C GLU A 636 -4.45 9.20 -33.20
N GLY A 637 -3.36 9.62 -33.85
CA GLY A 637 -2.24 8.74 -34.19
C GLY A 637 -1.54 8.11 -32.99
N ASP A 638 -1.37 8.86 -31.90
CA ASP A 638 -0.74 8.38 -30.66
C ASP A 638 -1.64 7.36 -29.94
N ILE A 639 -2.95 7.60 -29.90
CA ILE A 639 -3.94 6.65 -29.37
C ILE A 639 -3.96 5.37 -30.20
N GLN A 640 -4.03 5.48 -31.53
CA GLN A 640 -4.05 4.31 -32.42
C GLN A 640 -2.79 3.46 -32.30
N ALA A 641 -1.61 4.09 -32.26
CA ALA A 641 -0.34 3.39 -32.07
C ALA A 641 -0.27 2.69 -30.70
N SER A 642 -0.81 3.32 -29.65
CA SER A 642 -0.91 2.70 -28.32
C SER A 642 -1.80 1.45 -28.32
N GLU A 643 -2.96 1.50 -28.98
CA GLU A 643 -3.86 0.34 -29.08
C GLU A 643 -3.23 -0.83 -29.83
N VAL A 644 -2.50 -0.53 -30.90
CA VAL A 644 -1.81 -1.52 -31.73
C VAL A 644 -0.69 -2.20 -30.95
N LEU A 645 0.17 -1.43 -30.27
CA LEU A 645 1.22 -1.97 -29.41
C LEU A 645 0.65 -2.79 -28.26
N PHE A 646 -0.42 -2.29 -27.63
CA PHE A 646 -1.10 -2.99 -26.55
C PHE A 646 -1.64 -4.36 -26.98
N ALA A 647 -2.26 -4.45 -28.17
CA ALA A 647 -2.81 -5.71 -28.67
C ALA A 647 -1.73 -6.81 -28.78
N SER A 648 -0.56 -6.47 -29.34
CA SER A 648 0.55 -7.42 -29.49
C SER A 648 1.21 -7.75 -28.14
N LEU A 649 1.58 -6.73 -27.36
CA LEU A 649 2.28 -6.94 -26.09
C LEU A 649 1.42 -7.65 -25.05
N ARG A 650 0.09 -7.49 -25.09
CA ARG A 650 -0.84 -8.24 -24.25
C ARG A 650 -0.75 -9.74 -24.50
N LEU A 651 -0.69 -10.17 -25.77
CA LEU A 651 -0.59 -11.59 -26.12
C LEU A 651 0.75 -12.18 -25.64
N GLN A 652 1.84 -11.47 -25.90
CA GLN A 652 3.18 -11.86 -25.44
C GLN A 652 3.26 -11.96 -23.91
N MET A 653 2.64 -11.00 -23.20
CA MET A 653 2.59 -10.98 -21.75
C MET A 653 1.83 -12.19 -21.19
N LEU A 654 0.68 -12.55 -21.77
CA LEU A 654 -0.10 -13.70 -21.31
C LEU A 654 0.65 -15.03 -21.51
N ASP A 655 1.16 -15.28 -22.71
CA ASP A 655 1.91 -16.50 -23.02
C ASP A 655 3.24 -16.57 -22.25
N GLY A 656 3.92 -15.43 -22.10
CA GLY A 656 5.15 -15.32 -21.31
C GLY A 656 4.93 -15.64 -19.84
N ALA A 657 3.85 -15.15 -19.22
CA ALA A 657 3.53 -15.46 -17.84
C ALA A 657 3.26 -16.95 -17.62
N ASP A 658 2.53 -17.61 -18.53
CA ASP A 658 2.26 -19.05 -18.48
C ASP A 658 3.51 -19.90 -18.70
N ARG A 659 4.45 -19.43 -19.52
CA ARG A 659 5.75 -20.08 -19.71
C ARG A 659 6.63 -19.93 -18.47
N ALA A 660 6.72 -18.73 -17.92
CA ALA A 660 7.56 -18.44 -16.77
C ALA A 660 7.08 -19.15 -15.50
N ASP A 661 5.77 -19.22 -15.29
CA ASP A 661 5.16 -20.01 -14.21
C ASP A 661 5.59 -21.49 -14.26
N ARG A 662 5.58 -22.09 -15.45
CA ARG A 662 5.98 -23.50 -15.63
C ARG A 662 7.47 -23.75 -15.45
N LEU A 663 8.33 -22.80 -15.80
CA LEU A 663 9.79 -22.99 -15.86
C LEU A 663 10.55 -22.45 -14.65
N HIS A 664 10.05 -21.40 -14.01
CA HIS A 664 10.84 -20.57 -13.10
C HIS A 664 10.18 -20.34 -11.74
N ARG A 665 8.87 -20.62 -11.58
CA ARG A 665 8.19 -20.43 -10.30
C ARG A 665 8.78 -21.34 -9.21
N PRO A 666 9.19 -20.80 -8.06
CA PRO A 666 9.57 -21.57 -6.89
C PRO A 666 8.48 -22.56 -6.45
N ALA A 667 8.91 -23.72 -5.94
CA ALA A 667 7.99 -24.71 -5.38
C ALA A 667 7.23 -24.14 -4.17
N GLY A 668 5.91 -24.30 -4.15
CA GLY A 668 5.04 -23.81 -3.07
C GLY A 668 4.55 -22.36 -3.22
N GLU A 669 5.04 -21.59 -4.19
CA GLU A 669 4.51 -20.25 -4.47
C GLU A 669 3.17 -20.31 -5.22
N ASP A 670 2.25 -19.40 -4.91
CA ASP A 670 0.97 -19.26 -5.61
C ASP A 670 1.17 -18.87 -7.10
N VAL A 671 0.42 -19.54 -7.97
CA VAL A 671 0.52 -19.37 -9.43
C VAL A 671 0.12 -17.96 -9.86
N ARG A 672 -0.96 -17.41 -9.28
CA ARG A 672 -1.49 -16.09 -9.66
C ARG A 672 -0.54 -14.98 -9.19
N ALA A 673 0.00 -15.09 -7.98
CA ALA A 673 0.98 -14.15 -7.42
C ALA A 673 2.25 -14.09 -8.26
N TYR A 674 2.83 -15.24 -8.62
CA TYR A 674 4.03 -15.31 -9.44
C TYR A 674 3.79 -14.68 -10.82
N LYS A 675 2.70 -15.08 -11.52
CA LYS A 675 2.36 -14.54 -12.85
C LYS A 675 2.16 -13.04 -12.84
N ARG A 676 1.44 -12.49 -11.86
CA ARG A 676 1.24 -11.04 -11.73
C ARG A 676 2.55 -10.29 -11.54
N SER A 677 3.40 -10.79 -10.66
CA SER A 677 4.72 -10.21 -10.42
C SER A 677 5.56 -10.22 -11.70
N TRP A 678 5.58 -11.35 -12.42
CA TRP A 678 6.21 -11.46 -13.72
C TRP A 678 5.64 -10.46 -14.73
N MET A 679 4.32 -10.30 -14.81
CA MET A 679 3.69 -9.34 -15.73
C MET A 679 4.10 -7.90 -15.41
N LEU A 680 4.25 -7.53 -14.14
CA LEU A 680 4.72 -6.19 -13.76
C LEU A 680 6.17 -5.95 -14.21
N GLY A 681 7.04 -6.95 -14.05
CA GLY A 681 8.40 -6.91 -14.58
C GLY A 681 8.42 -6.75 -16.10
N PHE A 682 7.64 -7.58 -16.80
CA PHE A 682 7.49 -7.52 -18.24
C PHE A 682 7.02 -6.14 -18.71
N VAL A 683 5.91 -5.63 -18.14
CA VAL A 683 5.34 -4.31 -18.43
C VAL A 683 6.37 -3.20 -18.25
N ARG A 684 7.16 -3.25 -17.17
CA ARG A 684 8.19 -2.25 -16.90
C ARG A 684 9.23 -2.23 -18.02
N GLU A 685 9.80 -3.39 -18.33
CA GLU A 685 10.87 -3.50 -19.32
C GLU A 685 10.40 -3.09 -20.72
N VAL A 686 9.23 -3.59 -21.18
CA VAL A 686 8.73 -3.24 -22.51
C VAL A 686 8.40 -1.76 -22.61
N THR A 687 7.89 -1.14 -21.54
CA THR A 687 7.61 0.30 -21.54
C THR A 687 8.90 1.12 -21.59
N ASP A 688 9.92 0.76 -20.79
CA ASP A 688 11.20 1.47 -20.79
C ASP A 688 11.87 1.39 -22.17
N ARG A 689 11.75 0.24 -22.84
CA ARG A 689 12.24 0.08 -24.22
C ARG A 689 11.39 0.85 -25.25
N VAL A 690 10.06 0.92 -25.10
CA VAL A 690 9.21 1.77 -25.96
C VAL A 690 9.58 3.25 -25.80
N LYS A 691 9.82 3.72 -24.58
CA LYS A 691 10.30 5.10 -24.33
C LYS A 691 11.64 5.36 -25.02
N ALA A 692 12.58 4.43 -24.91
CA ALA A 692 13.87 4.54 -25.60
C ALA A 692 13.70 4.62 -27.13
N ALA A 693 12.79 3.83 -27.71
CA ALA A 693 12.48 3.89 -29.14
C ALA A 693 11.85 5.23 -29.56
N GLN A 694 10.96 5.81 -28.73
CA GLN A 694 10.38 7.13 -28.98
C GLN A 694 11.43 8.24 -28.90
N GLU A 695 12.36 8.17 -27.94
CA GLU A 695 13.45 9.15 -27.82
C GLU A 695 14.43 9.07 -28.98
N ALA A 696 14.76 7.85 -29.45
CA ALA A 696 15.58 7.65 -30.63
C ALA A 696 14.91 8.22 -31.90
N ALA A 697 13.61 8.00 -32.07
CA ALA A 697 12.85 8.56 -33.20
C ALA A 697 12.80 10.10 -33.15
N ARG A 698 12.65 10.68 -31.95
CA ARG A 698 12.73 12.13 -31.73
C ARG A 698 14.09 12.68 -32.12
N THR A 699 15.17 12.07 -31.63
CA THR A 699 16.55 12.49 -31.93
C THR A 699 16.83 12.43 -33.44
N ALA A 700 16.37 11.37 -34.12
CA ALA A 700 16.49 11.25 -35.58
C ALA A 700 15.73 12.36 -36.32
N ALA A 701 14.50 12.68 -35.88
CA ALA A 701 13.73 13.77 -36.48
C ALA A 701 14.35 15.15 -36.23
N GLU A 702 14.95 15.39 -35.06
CA GLU A 702 15.69 16.61 -34.74
C GLU A 702 16.91 16.78 -35.68
N HIS A 703 17.69 15.71 -35.90
CA HIS A 703 18.79 15.73 -36.87
C HIS A 703 18.34 15.94 -38.32
N GLU A 704 17.22 15.34 -38.75
CA GLU A 704 16.63 15.59 -40.08
C GLU A 704 16.22 17.07 -40.25
N GLN A 705 15.85 17.77 -39.17
CA GLN A 705 15.49 19.19 -39.20
C GLN A 705 16.70 20.12 -39.25
N GLU A 706 17.78 19.81 -38.54
CA GLU A 706 19.03 20.60 -38.55
C GLU A 706 19.66 20.69 -39.94
N GLY A 707 19.45 19.69 -40.80
CA GLY A 707 19.93 19.68 -42.19
C GLY A 707 19.09 20.51 -43.18
N THR A 708 17.97 21.10 -42.76
CA THR A 708 17.07 21.89 -43.64
C THR A 708 17.15 23.38 -43.29
N GLU A 709 17.84 24.20 -44.10
CA GLU A 709 17.89 25.65 -43.88
C GLU A 709 16.50 26.30 -44.04
N GLY A 710 15.91 26.75 -42.92
CA GLY A 710 14.66 27.51 -42.87
C GLY A 710 14.06 27.61 -41.46
N THR A 711 13.23 28.64 -41.22
CA THR A 711 12.54 28.93 -39.94
C THR A 711 11.47 27.87 -39.61
N ARG A 712 11.88 26.64 -39.31
CA ARG A 712 10.98 25.55 -38.88
C ARG A 712 10.96 25.44 -37.35
N ARG A 713 9.80 25.13 -36.78
CA ARG A 713 9.61 24.99 -35.32
C ARG A 713 10.34 23.75 -34.81
N SER A 714 11.02 23.87 -33.66
CA SER A 714 11.72 22.73 -33.04
C SER A 714 10.76 21.58 -32.70
N VAL A 715 11.14 20.33 -33.03
CA VAL A 715 10.38 19.09 -32.73
C VAL A 715 10.02 19.03 -31.24
N ALA A 716 10.99 19.29 -30.36
CA ALA A 716 10.78 19.36 -28.91
C ALA A 716 9.64 20.32 -28.48
N LEU A 717 9.55 21.50 -29.11
CA LEU A 717 8.54 22.51 -28.79
C LEU A 717 7.14 22.06 -29.26
N VAL A 718 7.05 21.45 -30.44
CA VAL A 718 5.78 20.92 -30.96
C VAL A 718 5.23 19.83 -30.05
N LEU A 719 6.09 18.92 -29.58
CA LEU A 719 5.68 17.84 -28.68
C LEU A 719 5.26 18.37 -27.30
N ALA A 720 5.96 19.39 -26.76
CA ALA A 720 5.61 20.02 -25.49
C ALA A 720 4.26 20.76 -25.54
N ASP A 721 3.99 21.50 -26.62
CA ASP A 721 2.69 22.14 -26.86
C ASP A 721 1.55 21.11 -26.87
N ARG A 722 1.74 20.00 -27.59
CA ARG A 722 0.76 18.92 -27.68
C ARG A 722 0.47 18.28 -26.32
N SER A 723 1.50 18.03 -25.51
CA SER A 723 1.30 17.53 -24.14
C SER A 723 0.49 18.51 -23.28
N THR A 724 0.75 19.82 -23.41
CA THR A 724 0.01 20.87 -22.68
C THR A 724 -1.47 20.89 -23.09
N VAL A 725 -1.75 20.75 -24.38
CA VAL A 725 -3.12 20.70 -24.92
C VAL A 725 -3.87 19.44 -24.45
N VAL A 726 -3.19 18.28 -24.39
CA VAL A 726 -3.77 17.04 -23.85
C VAL A 726 -4.07 17.17 -22.36
N ASP A 727 -3.16 17.75 -21.58
CA ASP A 727 -3.37 17.97 -20.15
C ASP A 727 -4.53 18.94 -19.88
N ALA A 728 -4.68 19.98 -20.70
CA ALA A 728 -5.84 20.88 -20.63
C ALA A 728 -7.17 20.14 -20.91
N HIS A 729 -7.21 19.30 -21.96
CA HIS A 729 -8.40 18.50 -22.30
C HIS A 729 -8.76 17.50 -21.19
N LEU A 730 -7.75 16.85 -20.59
CA LEU A 730 -7.92 15.98 -19.43
C LEU A 730 -8.49 16.74 -18.23
N ASN A 731 -7.94 17.90 -17.90
CA ASN A 731 -8.36 18.69 -16.72
C ASN A 731 -9.80 19.22 -16.85
N VAL A 732 -10.29 19.49 -18.07
CA VAL A 732 -11.70 19.82 -18.32
C VAL A 732 -12.61 18.64 -17.97
N ARG A 733 -12.21 17.41 -18.32
CA ARG A 733 -13.01 16.21 -18.09
C ARG A 733 -12.91 15.65 -16.67
N TYR A 734 -11.75 15.81 -16.05
CA TYR A 734 -11.39 15.31 -14.72
C TYR A 734 -10.71 16.40 -13.87
N PRO A 735 -11.46 17.41 -13.38
CA PRO A 735 -10.89 18.54 -12.62
C PRO A 735 -10.36 18.14 -11.23
N LYS A 736 -10.74 16.97 -10.72
CA LYS A 736 -10.33 16.43 -9.41
C LYS A 736 -9.71 15.04 -9.59
N LEU A 737 -8.57 14.97 -10.27
CA LEU A 737 -7.86 13.71 -10.50
C LEU A 737 -6.87 13.43 -9.34
N GLY A 738 -7.06 12.31 -8.64
CA GLY A 738 -6.13 11.84 -7.62
C GLY A 738 -4.84 11.23 -8.20
N LYS A 739 -3.80 11.11 -7.38
CA LYS A 739 -2.60 10.34 -7.74
C LYS A 739 -2.96 8.86 -7.86
N ALA A 740 -2.46 8.19 -8.90
CA ALA A 740 -2.56 6.74 -8.98
C ALA A 740 -1.77 6.10 -7.85
N ARG A 741 -2.36 5.12 -7.17
CA ARG A 741 -1.68 4.40 -6.08
C ARG A 741 -0.54 3.53 -6.63
N PRO A 742 0.52 3.32 -5.84
CA PRO A 742 1.53 2.30 -6.11
C PRO A 742 0.88 0.92 -6.27
N THR A 743 1.64 0.00 -6.86
CA THR A 743 1.13 -1.33 -7.19
C THR A 743 1.63 -2.32 -6.19
N LYS A 744 0.69 -2.96 -5.51
CA LYS A 744 0.99 -4.08 -4.63
C LYS A 744 1.16 -5.35 -5.47
N PHE A 745 2.15 -6.15 -5.15
CA PHE A 745 2.26 -7.52 -5.66
C PHE A 745 3.02 -8.38 -4.67
N LYS A 746 2.78 -9.70 -4.72
CA LYS A 746 3.25 -10.65 -3.71
C LYS A 746 4.22 -11.71 -4.26
N GLY A 747 4.34 -11.86 -5.58
CA GLY A 747 5.11 -12.94 -6.18
C GLY A 747 6.56 -12.59 -6.56
N THR A 748 7.38 -13.59 -6.80
CA THR A 748 8.82 -13.46 -7.10
C THR A 748 9.14 -13.43 -8.60
N GLY A 749 8.13 -13.28 -9.46
CA GLY A 749 8.32 -13.36 -10.91
C GLY A 749 8.90 -12.10 -11.57
N TYR A 750 9.01 -10.97 -10.86
CA TYR A 750 9.31 -9.66 -11.45
C TYR A 750 10.60 -9.63 -12.26
N TRP A 751 11.74 -10.08 -11.72
CA TRP A 751 13.00 -10.01 -12.48
C TRP A 751 13.05 -10.98 -13.66
N GLN A 752 12.41 -12.15 -13.54
CA GLN A 752 12.20 -13.02 -14.70
C GLN A 752 11.35 -12.33 -15.76
N GLY A 753 10.32 -11.59 -15.35
CA GLY A 753 9.49 -10.75 -16.23
C GLY A 753 10.29 -9.66 -16.92
N ARG A 754 11.19 -8.97 -16.22
CA ARG A 754 12.14 -8.01 -16.81
C ARG A 754 13.05 -8.69 -17.82
N ALA A 755 13.63 -9.83 -17.48
CA ALA A 755 14.54 -10.57 -18.35
C ALA A 755 13.84 -11.05 -19.64
N ASP A 756 12.61 -11.55 -19.53
CA ASP A 756 11.79 -11.96 -20.67
C ASP A 756 11.32 -10.74 -21.47
N GLY A 757 11.00 -9.64 -20.78
CA GLY A 757 10.66 -8.34 -21.36
C GLY A 757 11.76 -7.74 -22.25
N ARG A 758 13.04 -8.07 -22.02
CA ARG A 758 14.15 -7.66 -22.90
C ARG A 758 14.10 -8.37 -24.25
N ARG A 759 13.59 -9.60 -24.26
CA ARG A 759 13.38 -10.40 -25.48
C ARG A 759 12.01 -10.18 -26.11
N ALA A 760 11.11 -9.49 -25.40
CA ALA A 760 9.81 -9.12 -25.91
C ALA A 760 9.94 -8.31 -27.20
N ASP A 761 8.98 -8.48 -28.06
CA ASP A 761 9.01 -7.83 -29.34
C ASP A 761 8.16 -6.57 -29.31
N ILE A 762 8.83 -5.43 -29.11
CA ILE A 762 8.22 -4.10 -29.05
C ILE A 762 8.32 -3.34 -30.37
N GLY A 763 9.01 -3.92 -31.35
CA GLY A 763 9.31 -3.28 -32.59
C GLY A 763 10.48 -2.27 -32.65
N GLY A 764 11.64 -2.60 -32.08
CA GLY A 764 12.89 -1.90 -32.40
C GLY A 764 14.05 -2.86 -32.71
N PRO A 765 15.16 -2.39 -33.30
CA PRO A 765 16.39 -3.17 -33.36
C PRO A 765 16.89 -3.42 -31.93
N THR A 766 17.14 -4.67 -31.57
CA THR A 766 17.77 -5.01 -30.29
C THR A 766 19.15 -4.37 -30.25
N VAL A 767 19.45 -3.58 -29.21
CA VAL A 767 20.85 -3.33 -28.83
C VAL A 767 21.36 -4.68 -28.35
N VAL A 768 21.97 -5.43 -29.25
CA VAL A 768 22.68 -6.66 -28.93
C VAL A 768 23.83 -6.24 -28.01
N PRO A 769 23.92 -6.76 -26.77
CA PRO A 769 25.12 -6.56 -25.97
C PRO A 769 26.29 -7.14 -26.78
N ASP A 770 27.33 -6.34 -26.97
CA ASP A 770 28.53 -6.78 -27.68
C ASP A 770 29.06 -8.07 -27.02
N PRO A 771 29.11 -9.21 -27.72
CA PRO A 771 29.62 -10.47 -27.18
C PRO A 771 31.12 -10.39 -26.80
N HIS A 772 31.81 -9.30 -27.14
CA HIS A 772 33.18 -9.05 -26.68
C HIS A 772 33.29 -8.37 -25.31
N ALA A 773 32.20 -7.84 -24.74
CA ALA A 773 32.23 -7.26 -23.40
C ALA A 773 32.26 -8.32 -22.27
N GLU A 774 31.84 -9.56 -22.55
CA GLU A 774 31.87 -10.68 -21.57
C GLU A 774 33.22 -11.41 -21.49
N GLN A 775 34.21 -11.09 -22.33
CA GLN A 775 35.53 -11.73 -22.30
C GLN A 775 36.60 -10.97 -21.51
N LEU A 776 36.27 -9.83 -20.90
CA LEU A 776 37.19 -9.04 -20.07
C LEU A 776 36.92 -9.10 -18.56
N VAL A 777 36.10 -10.05 -18.11
CA VAL A 777 36.02 -10.43 -16.70
C VAL A 777 36.19 -11.95 -16.59
N ARG A 778 37.45 -12.38 -16.51
CA ARG A 778 37.85 -13.68 -15.95
C ARG A 778 38.68 -13.46 -14.71
#